data_AF-A0A0V1ETU7-F1
#
_entry.id   AF-A0A0V1ETU7-F1
#
_cell.length_a   1.000
_cell.length_b   1.000
_cell.length_c   1.000
_cell.angle_alpha   90.00
_cell.angle_beta   90.00
_cell.angle_gamma   90.00
#
_symmetry.space_group_name_H-M   'P 1'
#
loop_
_entity.id
_entity.type
_entity.pdbx_description
1 polymer ?
#
loop_
_entity_poly.entity_id
_entity_poly.type
_entity_poly.pdbx_seq_one_letter_code
_entity_poly.pdbx_strand_id
1 'polypeptide(L)'
;MLHAVEAKRSTFDFRLQAEKQKLEKEQERRVQAEKERDRLQQELTKLKEQISAAQEALKRSEETADLLAEKAQISEEEAFVLTKRAADAEAEIQRMRIAAIRNEEEKYSMERKAREAELIAARMVEESESRTREAQKLKNDLIRAYNAEQLAKSKLREVMTSPFSPIPLTNNFEFPTGQDRVHLACSPISDHCIFSGMASHTDPVGAERDIKSLSAEIEKERVEYLKKSKHLQEQLSELRSEIEGLKVEEQQTDLDRAYQESLQLGDDKYTTLRKSGAGSAKSRKDEIIKIMALPDPEQDSQSEKNDVQIFFEKEDQDACSVDASAFTAQFHQIIEHLLMQMSTEKSTLSVDEVQENNLISVALLKQLNRLFQYKNSILKEELQKVIKEVEQKFTKLQNAQQEVSLIVKEKEHHLNFSSDDQKIALIPLEQFFSEACTDESKKELKEKCPQELHTARLAWELETRKRLGEEIKQLEELNKKIIAENSALKKKLDEFNPLLLSVIKAVRPLQELVGWDSTNDTLYQERLQHLPRPLFFIFMEIIAFNDIYDEKILVSIKGDLAKLAVNLSRSSSLQDVSEMEADIVDGEILTNVGSQLDESRVDEEKRMQENLREYHLSVHPLSVQLEISLDNGCVLLLKLQYLTRLKLLSVHTNVQLPNEASAARFSHFLFNESLLDFLFPNDSGTTCPDVAMAAKLQYYKCLFHFAILFQPRIDIAEEIETVGRMYFWLQRLGNLMPVTQQRSDVTVMRTDVNLSDLNVSDSMDFLFTVIAAMKRRMRIRFSLLQQLISMWSLELKYPDSVASWSSVAGAVEFLSWRCATFADFQIHDATKRQCENKLINNNDWFFKASFKLQTLQLEVLLAISCKYPDVVPKLFFCFSKNSDKYTSFNNEIVRAMERHVNFVCIKKIPPEYKDEVLSVQFKCVPILMHLALHLNFGIDENRDSLIDNLLPNMHRGRDREPPLACVDQRANLFRTFPDAAKKETSGGHSSLISDKNYVYEISYHNVQPGKMESYLKNYENYSQLLEHKSSAQLLGSWSTVYGTEDQAIHLWRFINGYAGVDETFQLRVRDKEIRLLSDEFAKQCQQRSSSLALSFAFWGEPQPRCSENLYEIRTYILKAGTMLEWAKNWEKAINYRRKEDQNVAGFFAQVGRLCKVTHIWAYKSLENRRILREDSWRAPGWDMHVAYTVPLVVKMESNILIPTAFSKMQ
;
A
#
# COMPACT_ATOMS: atom_id res chain seq x y z
N MET A 1 9.01 -18.94 -72.23
CA MET A 1 9.01 -18.54 -70.82
C MET A 1 9.79 -17.26 -70.56
N LEU A 2 11.10 -17.16 -70.86
CA LEU A 2 11.94 -15.96 -70.59
C LEU A 2 11.27 -14.61 -70.93
N HIS A 3 10.79 -14.41 -72.17
CA HIS A 3 10.08 -13.18 -72.54
C HIS A 3 8.88 -12.81 -71.64
N ALA A 4 8.17 -13.78 -71.06
CA ALA A 4 7.06 -13.52 -70.15
C ALA A 4 7.53 -13.12 -68.74
N VAL A 5 8.76 -13.48 -68.35
CA VAL A 5 9.41 -13.02 -67.11
C VAL A 5 9.94 -11.60 -67.30
N GLU A 6 10.56 -11.31 -68.46
CA GLU A 6 11.04 -9.96 -68.79
C GLU A 6 9.87 -8.96 -68.94
N ALA A 7 8.78 -9.35 -69.59
CA ALA A 7 7.57 -8.54 -69.67
C ALA A 7 6.95 -8.29 -68.27
N LYS A 8 6.91 -9.30 -67.39
CA LYS A 8 6.46 -9.13 -66.00
C LYS A 8 7.41 -8.27 -65.16
N ARG A 9 8.72 -8.35 -65.38
CA ARG A 9 9.71 -7.49 -64.71
C ARG A 9 9.58 -6.04 -65.15
N SER A 10 9.56 -5.79 -66.46
CA SER A 10 9.38 -4.45 -67.02
C SER A 10 8.07 -3.79 -66.57
N THR A 11 6.96 -4.53 -66.55
CA THR A 11 5.66 -4.03 -66.03
C THR A 11 5.63 -3.86 -64.51
N PHE A 12 6.40 -4.64 -63.74
CA PHE A 12 6.60 -4.42 -62.31
C PHE A 12 7.43 -3.15 -62.04
N ASP A 13 8.56 -2.98 -62.75
CA ASP A 13 9.43 -1.81 -62.64
C ASP A 13 8.67 -0.52 -63.03
N PHE A 14 7.84 -0.57 -64.07
CA PHE A 14 6.94 0.54 -64.46
C PHE A 14 5.88 0.86 -63.39
N ARG A 15 5.30 -0.17 -62.75
CA ARG A 15 4.35 0.03 -61.63
C ARG A 15 5.04 0.64 -60.42
N LEU A 16 6.20 0.13 -60.03
CA LEU A 16 7.00 0.64 -58.92
C LEU A 16 7.42 2.10 -59.15
N GLN A 17 7.81 2.46 -60.38
CA GLN A 17 8.15 3.83 -60.74
C GLN A 17 6.92 4.77 -60.75
N ALA A 18 5.75 4.29 -61.19
CA ALA A 18 4.49 5.04 -61.12
C ALA A 18 3.98 5.21 -59.68
N GLU A 19 4.13 4.20 -58.81
CA GLU A 19 3.84 4.31 -57.38
C GLU A 19 4.80 5.27 -56.68
N LYS A 20 6.10 5.23 -57.01
CA LYS A 20 7.08 6.20 -56.49
C LYS A 20 6.70 7.64 -56.87
N GLN A 21 6.32 7.91 -58.12
CA GLN A 21 5.87 9.24 -58.55
C GLN A 21 4.54 9.67 -57.91
N LYS A 22 3.63 8.74 -57.60
CA LYS A 22 2.41 9.02 -56.82
C LYS A 22 2.76 9.38 -55.37
N LEU A 23 3.67 8.64 -54.74
CA LEU A 23 4.15 8.88 -53.38
C LEU A 23 4.87 10.22 -53.27
N GLU A 24 5.72 10.56 -54.23
CA GLU A 24 6.45 11.83 -54.33
C GLU A 24 5.46 13.01 -54.42
N LYS A 25 4.45 12.95 -55.30
CA LYS A 25 3.37 13.95 -55.41
C LYS A 25 2.39 13.99 -54.24
N GLU A 26 2.36 12.96 -53.39
CA GLU A 26 1.61 12.94 -52.12
C GLU A 26 2.47 13.58 -51.01
N GLN A 27 3.76 13.30 -50.98
CA GLN A 27 4.72 13.94 -50.08
C GLN A 27 4.83 15.45 -50.33
N GLU A 28 4.92 15.89 -51.60
CA GLU A 28 4.90 17.32 -51.96
C GLU A 28 3.64 18.02 -51.43
N ARG A 29 2.45 17.44 -51.62
CA ARG A 29 1.18 18.02 -51.14
C ARG A 29 1.06 18.01 -49.62
N ARG A 30 1.60 16.99 -48.93
CA ARG A 30 1.68 16.97 -47.46
C ARG A 30 2.64 18.02 -46.93
N VAL A 31 3.85 18.11 -47.47
CA VAL A 31 4.83 19.15 -47.11
C VAL A 31 4.29 20.55 -47.36
N GLN A 32 3.50 20.75 -48.43
CA GLN A 32 2.83 22.03 -48.68
C GLN A 32 1.75 22.33 -47.64
N ALA A 33 0.90 21.36 -47.31
CA ALA A 33 -0.13 21.52 -46.27
C ALA A 33 0.48 21.71 -44.85
N GLU A 34 1.60 21.06 -44.55
CA GLU A 34 2.34 21.23 -43.31
C GLU A 34 3.00 22.61 -43.22
N LYS A 35 3.61 23.11 -44.31
CA LYS A 35 4.10 24.50 -44.38
C LYS A 35 2.99 25.53 -44.20
N GLU A 36 1.81 25.28 -44.78
CA GLU A 36 0.66 26.19 -44.67
C GLU A 36 0.05 26.16 -43.26
N ARG A 37 -0.06 24.97 -42.64
CA ARG A 37 -0.36 24.82 -41.20
C ARG A 37 0.62 25.60 -40.34
N ASP A 38 1.92 25.38 -40.53
CA ASP A 38 2.96 25.95 -39.66
C ASP A 38 3.05 27.47 -39.81
N ARG A 39 2.84 27.99 -41.03
CA ARG A 39 2.67 29.43 -41.28
C ARG A 39 1.47 29.99 -40.52
N LEU A 40 0.29 29.39 -40.68
CA LEU A 40 -0.92 29.85 -39.98
C LEU A 40 -0.78 29.74 -38.45
N GLN A 41 -0.05 28.74 -37.96
CA GLN A 41 0.26 28.55 -36.55
C GLN A 41 1.20 29.64 -36.01
N GLN A 42 2.21 30.07 -36.79
CA GLN A 42 3.08 31.21 -36.46
C GLN A 42 2.34 32.56 -36.52
N GLU A 43 1.47 32.76 -37.51
CA GLU A 43 0.62 33.96 -37.58
C GLU A 43 -0.33 34.02 -36.36
N LEU A 44 -0.86 32.87 -35.92
CA LEU A 44 -1.74 32.76 -34.75
C LEU A 44 -1.02 32.93 -33.40
N THR A 45 0.23 32.46 -33.23
CA THR A 45 1.01 32.77 -32.01
C THR A 45 1.36 34.24 -31.93
N LYS A 46 1.78 34.85 -33.05
CA LYS A 46 2.09 36.28 -33.14
C LYS A 46 0.88 37.17 -32.82
N LEU A 47 -0.32 36.80 -33.28
CA LEU A 47 -1.55 37.50 -32.93
C LEU A 47 -1.92 37.33 -31.44
N LYS A 48 -1.71 36.14 -30.85
CA LYS A 48 -1.90 35.93 -29.40
C LYS A 48 -0.94 36.77 -28.55
N GLU A 49 0.32 36.87 -28.95
CA GLU A 49 1.31 37.73 -28.29
C GLU A 49 0.92 39.21 -28.37
N GLN A 50 0.44 39.68 -29.52
CA GLN A 50 -0.05 41.05 -29.71
C GLN A 50 -1.29 41.36 -28.85
N ILE A 51 -2.25 40.44 -28.77
CA ILE A 51 -3.42 40.57 -27.88
C ILE A 51 -2.97 40.63 -26.42
N SER A 52 -2.12 39.70 -25.99
CA SER A 52 -1.63 39.63 -24.61
C SER A 52 -0.88 40.90 -24.20
N ALA A 53 0.05 41.36 -25.03
CA ALA A 53 0.80 42.59 -24.78
C ALA A 53 -0.11 43.84 -24.75
N ALA A 54 -1.15 43.89 -25.58
CA ALA A 54 -2.11 44.99 -25.56
C ALA A 54 -3.05 44.95 -24.34
N GLN A 55 -3.48 43.76 -23.89
CA GLN A 55 -4.25 43.58 -22.65
C GLN A 55 -3.43 43.93 -21.41
N GLU A 56 -2.16 43.53 -21.36
CA GLU A 56 -1.27 43.81 -20.23
C GLU A 56 -0.85 45.28 -20.17
N ALA A 57 -0.63 45.92 -21.34
CA ALA A 57 -0.43 47.36 -21.43
C ALA A 57 -1.68 48.13 -20.99
N LEU A 58 -2.87 47.69 -21.42
CA LEU A 58 -4.14 48.28 -21.00
C LEU A 58 -4.30 48.24 -19.48
N LYS A 59 -4.19 47.05 -18.87
CA LYS A 59 -4.38 46.87 -17.42
C LYS A 59 -3.47 47.80 -16.61
N ARG A 60 -2.17 47.87 -16.95
CA ARG A 60 -1.22 48.78 -16.29
C ARG A 60 -1.63 50.26 -16.45
N SER A 61 -2.23 50.62 -17.58
CA SER A 61 -2.65 52.00 -17.87
C SER A 61 -3.89 52.40 -17.05
N GLU A 62 -4.83 51.48 -16.86
CA GLU A 62 -6.01 51.69 -16.00
C GLU A 62 -5.58 51.77 -14.52
N GLU A 63 -4.80 50.80 -14.03
CA GLU A 63 -4.29 50.79 -12.65
C GLU A 63 -3.44 52.03 -12.30
N THR A 64 -2.71 52.61 -13.27
CA THR A 64 -1.94 53.86 -13.05
C THR A 64 -2.77 55.12 -13.20
N ALA A 65 -3.86 55.11 -13.99
CA ALA A 65 -4.77 56.24 -14.08
C ALA A 65 -5.53 56.45 -12.75
N ASP A 66 -6.10 55.40 -12.17
CA ASP A 66 -6.87 55.49 -10.92
C ASP A 66 -6.03 56.08 -9.76
N LEU A 67 -4.81 55.56 -9.58
CA LEU A 67 -3.88 56.03 -8.54
C LEU A 67 -3.41 57.49 -8.75
N LEU A 68 -3.26 57.92 -10.01
CA LEU A 68 -2.91 59.31 -10.32
C LEU A 68 -4.09 60.27 -10.11
N ALA A 69 -5.33 59.81 -10.37
CA ALA A 69 -6.55 60.58 -10.13
C ALA A 69 -6.79 60.79 -8.62
N GLU A 70 -6.73 59.73 -7.82
CA GLU A 70 -6.88 59.82 -6.35
C GLU A 70 -5.82 60.75 -5.74
N LYS A 71 -4.54 60.59 -6.11
CA LYS A 71 -3.48 61.45 -5.58
C LYS A 71 -3.62 62.91 -6.04
N ALA A 72 -4.09 63.16 -7.27
CA ALA A 72 -4.36 64.51 -7.74
C ALA A 72 -5.48 65.19 -6.94
N GLN A 73 -6.56 64.46 -6.63
CA GLN A 73 -7.66 64.96 -5.79
C GLN A 73 -7.18 65.29 -4.37
N ILE A 74 -6.46 64.37 -3.71
CA ILE A 74 -5.95 64.59 -2.35
C ILE A 74 -5.04 65.83 -2.29
N SER A 75 -4.17 66.02 -3.30
CA SER A 75 -3.27 67.18 -3.38
C SER A 75 -4.02 68.51 -3.56
N GLU A 76 -5.16 68.48 -4.24
CA GLU A 76 -6.04 69.64 -4.45
C GLU A 76 -6.89 69.96 -3.21
N GLU A 77 -7.37 68.94 -2.50
CA GLU A 77 -8.05 69.09 -1.20
C GLU A 77 -7.10 69.63 -0.11
N GLU A 78 -5.85 69.13 -0.04
CA GLU A 78 -4.81 69.67 0.84
C GLU A 78 -4.54 71.15 0.56
N ALA A 79 -4.37 71.52 -0.72
CA ALA A 79 -4.18 72.92 -1.14
C ALA A 79 -5.36 73.81 -0.72
N PHE A 80 -6.59 73.34 -0.89
CA PHE A 80 -7.80 74.07 -0.50
C PHE A 80 -7.88 74.27 1.02
N VAL A 81 -7.60 73.23 1.81
CA VAL A 81 -7.60 73.31 3.29
C VAL A 81 -6.50 74.23 3.81
N LEU A 82 -5.30 74.19 3.24
CA LEU A 82 -4.21 75.11 3.59
C LEU A 82 -4.57 76.57 3.25
N THR A 83 -5.12 76.82 2.06
CA THR A 83 -5.56 78.15 1.63
C THR A 83 -6.64 78.72 2.54
N LYS A 84 -7.62 77.89 2.95
CA LYS A 84 -8.64 78.30 3.92
C LYS A 84 -8.02 78.64 5.28
N ARG A 85 -7.11 77.81 5.80
CA ARG A 85 -6.43 78.06 7.08
C ARG A 85 -5.60 79.35 7.06
N ALA A 86 -4.96 79.67 5.93
CA ALA A 86 -4.26 80.95 5.76
C ALA A 86 -5.22 82.13 5.84
N ALA A 87 -6.36 82.09 5.14
CA ALA A 87 -7.38 83.14 5.19
C ALA A 87 -8.01 83.31 6.59
N ASP A 88 -8.30 82.20 7.28
CA ASP A 88 -8.80 82.21 8.67
C ASP A 88 -7.77 82.85 9.63
N ALA A 89 -6.47 82.59 9.41
CA ALA A 89 -5.37 83.18 10.18
C ALA A 89 -5.16 84.68 9.87
N GLU A 90 -5.24 85.10 8.60
CA GLU A 90 -5.20 86.51 8.21
C GLU A 90 -6.35 87.30 8.83
N ALA A 91 -7.55 86.73 8.88
CA ALA A 91 -8.70 87.34 9.55
C ALA A 91 -8.46 87.50 11.07
N GLU A 92 -7.75 86.56 11.72
CA GLU A 92 -7.35 86.70 13.13
C GLU A 92 -6.25 87.74 13.32
N ILE A 93 -5.28 87.83 12.41
CA ILE A 93 -4.24 88.88 12.40
C ILE A 93 -4.89 90.27 12.29
N GLN A 94 -5.92 90.43 11.46
CA GLN A 94 -6.71 91.67 11.39
C GLN A 94 -7.45 91.97 12.71
N ARG A 95 -8.07 90.96 13.34
CA ARG A 95 -8.72 91.11 14.66
C ARG A 95 -7.71 91.53 15.75
N MET A 96 -6.55 90.89 15.81
CA MET A 96 -5.45 91.25 16.73
C MET A 96 -4.94 92.68 16.50
N ARG A 97 -4.77 93.10 15.24
CA ARG A 97 -4.37 94.48 14.89
C ARG A 97 -5.39 95.53 15.32
N ILE A 98 -6.68 95.25 15.19
CA ILE A 98 -7.75 96.17 15.63
C ILE A 98 -7.80 96.25 17.18
N ALA A 99 -7.62 95.13 17.88
CA ALA A 99 -7.58 95.09 19.34
C ALA A 99 -6.39 95.90 19.92
N ALA A 100 -5.23 95.84 19.27
CA ALA A 100 -3.98 96.51 19.67
C ALA A 100 -4.04 98.05 19.70
N ILE A 101 -5.12 98.68 19.23
CA ILE A 101 -5.26 100.15 19.16
C ILE A 101 -5.53 100.77 20.56
N ARG A 102 -5.87 99.97 21.58
CA ARG A 102 -6.39 100.47 22.88
C ARG A 102 -5.37 100.76 23.98
N ASN A 103 -4.14 100.26 23.91
CA ASN A 103 -3.11 100.42 24.96
C ASN A 103 -1.69 100.35 24.34
N GLU A 104 -0.77 101.25 24.72
CA GLU A 104 0.54 101.34 24.07
C GLU A 104 1.51 100.20 24.39
N GLU A 105 1.55 99.68 25.62
CA GLU A 105 2.42 98.55 25.98
C GLU A 105 1.89 97.22 25.39
N GLU A 106 0.57 97.00 25.46
CA GLU A 106 -0.08 95.83 24.86
C GLU A 106 0.07 95.81 23.33
N LYS A 107 0.02 96.98 22.69
CA LYS A 107 0.23 97.15 21.24
C LYS A 107 1.55 96.53 20.76
N TYR A 108 2.67 96.79 21.42
CA TYR A 108 3.96 96.25 21.01
C TYR A 108 4.03 94.71 21.12
N SER A 109 3.43 94.17 22.19
CA SER A 109 3.32 92.71 22.41
C SER A 109 2.43 92.03 21.36
N MET A 110 1.27 92.63 21.08
CA MET A 110 0.32 92.12 20.09
C MET A 110 0.82 92.28 18.65
N GLU A 111 1.54 93.36 18.33
CA GLU A 111 2.14 93.56 17.01
C GLU A 111 3.25 92.52 16.73
N ARG A 112 4.05 92.17 17.75
CA ARG A 112 5.04 91.08 17.62
C ARG A 112 4.37 89.74 17.32
N LYS A 113 3.29 89.39 18.02
CA LYS A 113 2.50 88.18 17.76
C LYS A 113 1.83 88.19 16.39
N ALA A 114 1.33 89.34 15.94
CA ALA A 114 0.75 89.50 14.60
C ALA A 114 1.78 89.21 13.51
N ARG A 115 3.01 89.75 13.61
CA ARG A 115 4.11 89.47 12.65
C ARG A 115 4.53 88.00 12.65
N GLU A 116 4.52 87.33 13.80
CA GLU A 116 4.83 85.91 13.91
C GLU A 116 3.74 85.04 13.25
N ALA A 117 2.47 85.40 13.45
CA ALA A 117 1.34 84.77 12.77
C ALA A 117 1.34 85.03 11.24
N GLU A 118 1.71 86.23 10.79
CA GLU A 118 1.88 86.54 9.36
C GLU A 118 2.92 85.64 8.69
N LEU A 119 4.04 85.37 9.36
CA LEU A 119 5.08 84.46 8.82
C LEU A 119 4.59 83.01 8.74
N ILE A 120 3.72 82.58 9.66
CA ILE A 120 3.07 81.26 9.61
C ILE A 120 2.03 81.21 8.47
N ALA A 121 1.19 82.23 8.32
CA ALA A 121 0.21 82.32 7.24
C ALA A 121 0.88 82.32 5.86
N ALA A 122 1.94 83.12 5.67
CA ALA A 122 2.72 83.15 4.43
C ALA A 122 3.30 81.76 4.07
N ARG A 123 3.78 80.99 5.05
CA ARG A 123 4.25 79.62 4.83
C ARG A 123 3.12 78.67 4.45
N MET A 124 1.92 78.83 5.01
CA MET A 124 0.75 78.03 4.63
C MET A 124 0.31 78.31 3.18
N VAL A 125 0.46 79.54 2.69
CA VAL A 125 0.24 79.90 1.27
C VAL A 125 1.33 79.31 0.37
N GLU A 126 2.61 79.42 0.76
CA GLU A 126 3.71 78.82 -0.01
C GLU A 126 3.57 77.29 -0.13
N GLU A 127 3.11 76.61 0.94
CA GLU A 127 2.80 75.19 0.90
C GLU A 127 1.55 74.90 0.04
N SER A 128 0.47 75.70 0.13
CA SER A 128 -0.75 75.47 -0.67
C SER A 128 -0.51 75.65 -2.17
N GLU A 129 0.30 76.63 -2.56
CA GLU A 129 0.78 76.74 -3.94
C GLU A 129 1.60 75.51 -4.35
N SER A 130 2.46 74.99 -3.46
CA SER A 130 3.26 73.80 -3.74
C SER A 130 2.40 72.56 -3.98
N ARG A 131 1.35 72.35 -3.16
CA ARG A 131 0.35 71.29 -3.37
C ARG A 131 -0.47 71.49 -4.63
N THR A 132 -0.81 72.74 -4.98
CA THR A 132 -1.46 73.08 -6.27
C THR A 132 -0.56 72.73 -7.47
N ARG A 133 0.73 73.03 -7.37
CA ARG A 133 1.74 72.68 -8.40
C ARG A 133 1.93 71.16 -8.52
N GLU A 134 1.87 70.41 -7.42
CA GLU A 134 1.87 68.95 -7.43
C GLU A 134 0.58 68.38 -8.06
N ALA A 135 -0.59 68.86 -7.65
CA ALA A 135 -1.88 68.45 -8.21
C ALA A 135 -1.94 68.66 -9.74
N GLN A 136 -1.48 69.81 -10.24
CA GLN A 136 -1.44 70.08 -11.68
C GLN A 136 -0.45 69.17 -12.43
N LYS A 137 0.67 68.80 -11.80
CA LYS A 137 1.59 67.80 -12.37
C LYS A 137 0.92 66.43 -12.46
N LEU A 138 0.26 65.97 -11.40
CA LEU A 138 -0.46 64.69 -11.37
C LEU A 138 -1.59 64.65 -12.40
N LYS A 139 -2.34 65.74 -12.60
CA LYS A 139 -3.34 65.87 -13.67
C LYS A 139 -2.72 65.74 -15.08
N ASN A 140 -1.52 66.28 -15.29
CA ASN A 140 -0.79 66.09 -16.56
C ASN A 140 -0.27 64.65 -16.75
N ASP A 141 0.12 63.96 -15.68
CA ASP A 141 0.52 62.55 -15.71
C ASP A 141 -0.69 61.61 -15.95
N LEU A 142 -1.85 61.91 -15.36
CA LEU A 142 -3.12 61.21 -15.59
C LEU A 142 -3.52 61.26 -17.08
N ILE A 143 -3.40 62.41 -17.74
CA ILE A 143 -3.66 62.56 -19.17
C ILE A 143 -2.70 61.68 -20.01
N ARG A 144 -1.46 61.45 -19.57
CA ARG A 144 -0.55 60.50 -20.25
C ARG A 144 -1.01 59.05 -20.10
N ALA A 145 -1.44 58.64 -18.90
CA ALA A 145 -1.98 57.29 -18.66
C ALA A 145 -3.24 57.02 -19.50
N TYR A 146 -4.18 57.96 -19.55
CA TYR A 146 -5.40 57.83 -20.36
C TYR A 146 -5.12 57.72 -21.87
N ASN A 147 -4.15 58.47 -22.39
CA ASN A 147 -3.77 58.36 -23.81
C ASN A 147 -3.12 57.01 -24.14
N ALA A 148 -2.35 56.41 -23.22
CA ALA A 148 -1.79 55.07 -23.39
C ALA A 148 -2.87 53.97 -23.32
N GLU A 149 -3.87 54.14 -22.45
CA GLU A 149 -5.04 53.27 -22.33
C GLU A 149 -5.85 53.24 -23.65
N GLN A 150 -6.15 54.40 -24.23
CA GLN A 150 -6.87 54.50 -25.50
C GLN A 150 -6.07 53.90 -26.67
N LEU A 151 -4.75 54.03 -26.68
CA LEU A 151 -3.87 53.38 -27.67
C LEU A 151 -3.93 51.85 -27.56
N ALA A 152 -3.96 51.30 -26.35
CA ALA A 152 -4.13 49.85 -26.14
C ALA A 152 -5.53 49.38 -26.58
N LYS A 153 -6.59 50.16 -26.27
CA LYS A 153 -7.96 49.91 -26.74
C LYS A 153 -8.13 50.08 -28.26
N SER A 154 -7.24 50.79 -28.96
CA SER A 154 -7.20 50.80 -30.44
C SER A 154 -6.65 49.49 -30.99
N LYS A 155 -5.45 49.09 -30.53
CA LYS A 155 -4.77 47.86 -30.99
C LYS A 155 -5.60 46.60 -30.78
N LEU A 156 -6.36 46.50 -29.68
CA LEU A 156 -7.28 45.38 -29.45
C LEU A 156 -8.48 45.38 -30.43
N ARG A 157 -8.97 46.56 -30.85
CA ARG A 157 -10.04 46.66 -31.86
C ARG A 157 -9.52 46.32 -33.26
N GLU A 158 -8.31 46.76 -33.62
CA GLU A 158 -7.65 46.43 -34.89
C GLU A 158 -7.53 44.91 -35.09
N VAL A 159 -7.20 44.15 -34.04
CA VAL A 159 -7.13 42.67 -34.09
C VAL A 159 -8.52 42.01 -34.13
N MET A 160 -9.57 42.66 -33.62
CA MET A 160 -10.94 42.15 -33.70
C MET A 160 -11.63 42.41 -35.05
N THR A 161 -11.15 43.39 -35.84
CA THR A 161 -11.75 43.74 -37.14
C THR A 161 -11.18 42.93 -38.31
N SER A 162 -11.69 41.72 -38.52
CA SER A 162 -11.50 40.99 -39.78
C SER A 162 -12.51 41.45 -40.85
N PRO A 163 -12.09 41.91 -42.04
CA PRO A 163 -13.00 42.48 -43.03
C PRO A 163 -13.56 41.44 -44.01
N PHE A 164 -14.46 40.55 -43.57
CA PHE A 164 -15.46 39.94 -44.48
C PHE A 164 -16.69 39.31 -43.78
N SER A 165 -17.87 39.81 -44.18
CA SER A 165 -19.23 39.24 -44.03
C SER A 165 -19.90 39.14 -42.64
N PRO A 166 -21.24 39.32 -42.57
CA PRO A 166 -22.00 39.38 -41.32
C PRO A 166 -22.51 38.02 -40.83
N ILE A 167 -22.71 37.92 -39.51
CA ILE A 167 -23.35 36.77 -38.85
C ILE A 167 -24.86 36.79 -39.14
N PRO A 168 -25.49 35.69 -39.60
CA PRO A 168 -26.94 35.59 -39.73
C PRO A 168 -27.63 35.63 -38.35
N LEU A 169 -28.75 36.36 -38.24
CA LEU A 169 -29.54 36.42 -37.01
C LEU A 169 -30.17 35.07 -36.69
N THR A 170 -29.58 34.33 -35.74
CA THR A 170 -30.16 33.14 -35.14
C THR A 170 -30.81 33.46 -33.79
N ASN A 171 -32.12 33.23 -33.68
CA ASN A 171 -32.82 33.28 -32.40
C ASN A 171 -32.23 32.22 -31.46
N ASN A 172 -32.03 32.56 -30.18
CA ASN A 172 -31.69 31.60 -29.14
C ASN A 172 -32.47 31.85 -27.85
N PHE A 173 -32.73 30.76 -27.13
CA PHE A 173 -33.53 30.71 -25.91
C PHE A 173 -32.69 30.92 -24.63
N GLU A 174 -33.36 30.87 -23.48
CA GLU A 174 -32.90 31.34 -22.18
C GLU A 174 -31.97 30.40 -21.38
N PHE A 175 -30.95 31.00 -20.74
CA PHE A 175 -30.45 30.75 -19.37
C PHE A 175 -29.93 29.34 -18.97
N PRO A 176 -29.32 29.14 -17.77
CA PRO A 176 -28.99 30.11 -16.70
C PRO A 176 -27.49 30.22 -16.33
N THR A 177 -27.11 31.37 -15.78
CA THR A 177 -25.85 31.60 -15.05
C THR A 177 -26.07 31.63 -13.54
N GLY A 178 -25.11 31.08 -12.78
CA GLY A 178 -25.05 31.22 -11.32
C GLY A 178 -24.41 32.54 -10.86
N GLN A 179 -24.82 33.00 -9.68
CA GLN A 179 -24.31 34.19 -8.97
C GLN A 179 -22.87 33.92 -8.44
N ASP A 180 -22.05 34.90 -8.02
CA ASP A 180 -22.33 36.22 -7.43
C ASP A 180 -21.40 37.36 -7.92
N ARG A 181 -21.95 38.58 -8.00
CA ARG A 181 -21.27 39.80 -7.50
C ARG A 181 -22.27 40.91 -7.15
N VAL A 182 -21.88 41.77 -6.22
CA VAL A 182 -22.76 42.65 -5.42
C VAL A 182 -23.10 43.98 -6.14
N HIS A 183 -24.29 44.52 -5.86
CA HIS A 183 -24.83 45.79 -6.36
C HIS A 183 -24.10 47.06 -5.92
N LEU A 184 -24.08 48.06 -6.82
CA LEU A 184 -24.23 49.52 -6.62
C LEU A 184 -24.51 50.09 -8.04
N ALA A 185 -25.61 50.77 -8.43
CA ALA A 185 -26.58 51.66 -7.77
C ALA A 185 -25.99 53.07 -7.45
N CYS A 186 -26.56 54.21 -7.89
CA CYS A 186 -27.72 54.40 -8.80
C CYS A 186 -27.83 55.86 -9.34
N SER A 187 -28.01 56.03 -10.67
CA SER A 187 -29.01 56.94 -11.30
C SER A 187 -28.93 58.48 -11.00
N PRO A 188 -29.87 59.38 -11.42
CA PRO A 188 -31.18 59.20 -12.11
C PRO A 188 -31.60 60.23 -13.21
N ILE A 189 -32.87 60.15 -13.66
CA ILE A 189 -33.70 61.17 -14.39
C ILE A 189 -33.39 61.36 -15.91
N SER A 190 -34.35 61.44 -16.86
CA SER A 190 -35.78 61.01 -16.91
C SER A 190 -36.38 60.99 -18.36
N ASP A 191 -37.60 60.46 -18.48
CA ASP A 191 -38.70 60.77 -19.42
C ASP A 191 -38.81 60.23 -20.88
N HIS A 192 -40.06 59.80 -21.17
CA HIS A 192 -40.77 59.56 -22.45
C HIS A 192 -40.31 58.43 -23.41
N CYS A 193 -41.12 57.40 -23.77
CA CYS A 193 -42.50 57.30 -24.35
C CYS A 193 -42.49 57.24 -25.91
N ILE A 194 -43.24 56.42 -26.67
CA ILE A 194 -44.31 55.40 -26.45
C ILE A 194 -44.25 54.32 -27.58
N PHE A 195 -44.94 53.18 -27.41
CA PHE A 195 -45.52 52.30 -28.47
C PHE A 195 -44.51 51.42 -29.27
N SER A 196 -44.58 50.08 -29.33
CA SER A 196 -45.67 49.09 -29.50
C SER A 196 -46.06 48.80 -30.96
N GLY A 197 -45.38 47.82 -31.57
CA GLY A 197 -45.97 46.82 -32.46
C GLY A 197 -46.46 47.23 -33.86
N MET A 198 -45.61 47.04 -34.88
CA MET A 198 -46.07 46.62 -36.20
C MET A 198 -44.98 45.83 -36.95
N ALA A 199 -45.31 44.65 -37.44
CA ALA A 199 -44.42 43.82 -38.26
C ALA A 199 -44.91 43.85 -39.72
N SER A 200 -44.12 44.45 -40.62
CA SER A 200 -44.41 44.53 -42.05
C SER A 200 -43.38 43.74 -42.85
N HIS A 201 -43.84 42.73 -43.60
CA HIS A 201 -43.03 42.10 -44.65
C HIS A 201 -42.73 43.11 -45.77
N THR A 202 -41.53 43.02 -46.36
CA THR A 202 -41.17 43.71 -47.62
C THR A 202 -40.32 42.80 -48.48
N ASP A 203 -40.83 42.40 -49.65
CA ASP A 203 -40.12 41.53 -50.59
C ASP A 203 -39.03 42.27 -51.39
N PRO A 204 -37.80 41.74 -51.50
CA PRO A 204 -36.76 42.30 -52.36
C PRO A 204 -36.87 41.76 -53.80
N VAL A 205 -37.79 42.35 -54.59
CA VAL A 205 -38.10 41.96 -55.99
C VAL A 205 -36.92 42.13 -56.98
N GLY A 206 -35.75 42.61 -56.53
CA GLY A 206 -34.57 42.85 -57.39
C GLY A 206 -33.79 41.61 -57.82
N ALA A 207 -33.67 40.57 -56.99
CA ALA A 207 -32.68 39.50 -57.18
C ALA A 207 -33.03 38.48 -58.28
N GLU A 208 -34.27 38.43 -58.76
CA GLU A 208 -34.77 37.29 -59.54
C GLU A 208 -34.29 37.24 -61.01
N ARG A 209 -33.73 38.34 -61.54
CA ARG A 209 -33.15 38.38 -62.90
C ARG A 209 -31.72 37.85 -62.92
N ASP A 210 -30.88 38.32 -62.01
CA ASP A 210 -29.45 38.00 -62.01
C ASP A 210 -29.22 36.51 -61.71
N ILE A 211 -30.00 35.94 -60.79
CA ILE A 211 -30.02 34.50 -60.49
C ILE A 211 -30.38 33.68 -61.73
N LYS A 212 -31.35 34.12 -62.55
CA LYS A 212 -31.74 33.43 -63.78
C LYS A 212 -30.64 33.51 -64.84
N SER A 213 -29.98 34.66 -64.99
CA SER A 213 -28.83 34.83 -65.90
C SER A 213 -27.67 33.91 -65.49
N LEU A 214 -27.26 33.95 -64.22
CA LEU A 214 -26.21 33.07 -63.67
C LEU A 214 -26.54 31.59 -63.87
N SER A 215 -27.79 31.18 -63.65
CA SER A 215 -28.20 29.78 -63.84
C SER A 215 -28.08 29.30 -65.30
N ALA A 216 -28.27 30.18 -66.28
CA ALA A 216 -28.11 29.88 -67.70
C ALA A 216 -26.63 29.83 -68.11
N GLU A 217 -25.80 30.74 -67.60
CA GLU A 217 -24.36 30.77 -67.84
C GLU A 217 -23.68 29.49 -67.31
N ILE A 218 -23.99 29.12 -66.06
CA ILE A 218 -23.47 27.91 -65.39
C ILE A 218 -23.87 26.63 -66.15
N GLU A 219 -25.12 26.53 -66.61
CA GLU A 219 -25.59 25.36 -67.35
C GLU A 219 -24.96 25.26 -68.74
N LYS A 220 -24.64 26.39 -69.39
CA LYS A 220 -23.93 26.45 -70.68
C LYS A 220 -22.47 25.98 -70.53
N GLU A 221 -21.72 26.51 -69.56
CA GLU A 221 -20.34 26.03 -69.28
C GLU A 221 -20.34 24.54 -68.93
N ARG A 222 -21.33 24.09 -68.15
CA ARG A 222 -21.46 22.68 -67.73
C ARG A 222 -21.77 21.72 -68.88
N VAL A 223 -22.58 22.12 -69.86
CA VAL A 223 -22.80 21.33 -71.09
C VAL A 223 -21.55 21.29 -71.97
N GLU A 224 -20.77 22.37 -72.04
CA GLU A 224 -19.44 22.32 -72.67
C GLU A 224 -18.48 21.41 -71.91
N TYR A 225 -18.46 21.46 -70.57
CA TYR A 225 -17.63 20.59 -69.74
C TYR A 225 -17.96 19.12 -69.98
N LEU A 226 -19.24 18.74 -70.01
CA LEU A 226 -19.68 17.37 -70.32
C LEU A 226 -19.27 16.94 -71.74
N LYS A 227 -19.37 17.81 -72.76
CA LYS A 227 -18.88 17.52 -74.12
C LYS A 227 -17.34 17.37 -74.18
N LYS A 228 -16.59 18.17 -73.42
CA LYS A 228 -15.13 18.09 -73.31
C LYS A 228 -14.69 16.85 -72.50
N SER A 229 -15.53 16.37 -71.59
CA SER A 229 -15.28 15.24 -70.68
C SER A 229 -15.54 13.85 -71.30
N LYS A 230 -15.50 13.72 -72.64
CA LYS A 230 -15.62 12.43 -73.33
C LYS A 230 -14.63 11.38 -72.81
N HIS A 231 -13.41 11.81 -72.45
CA HIS A 231 -12.38 10.95 -71.85
C HIS A 231 -12.81 10.32 -70.51
N LEU A 232 -13.50 11.07 -69.64
CA LEU A 232 -14.03 10.53 -68.38
C LEU A 232 -15.19 9.57 -68.64
N GLN A 233 -16.01 9.84 -69.66
CA GLN A 233 -17.11 8.97 -70.07
C GLN A 233 -16.60 7.63 -70.63
N GLU A 234 -15.49 7.66 -71.36
CA GLU A 234 -14.72 6.50 -71.82
C GLU A 234 -14.10 5.73 -70.65
N GLN A 235 -13.38 6.39 -69.74
CA GLN A 235 -12.81 5.78 -68.52
C GLN A 235 -13.87 5.11 -67.64
N LEU A 236 -15.04 5.75 -67.47
CA LEU A 236 -16.16 5.15 -66.74
C LEU A 236 -16.78 3.97 -67.50
N SER A 237 -16.68 3.92 -68.83
CA SER A 237 -17.09 2.74 -69.62
C SER A 237 -16.09 1.58 -69.46
N GLU A 238 -14.80 1.87 -69.44
CA GLU A 238 -13.71 0.90 -69.24
C GLU A 238 -13.79 0.27 -67.84
N LEU A 239 -13.90 1.09 -66.78
CA LEU A 239 -14.13 0.63 -65.40
C LEU A 239 -15.40 -0.20 -65.24
N ARG A 240 -16.51 0.16 -65.92
CA ARG A 240 -17.72 -0.68 -65.92
C ARG A 240 -17.45 -2.04 -66.57
N SER A 241 -16.71 -2.08 -67.66
CA SER A 241 -16.35 -3.33 -68.36
C SER A 241 -15.43 -4.23 -67.53
N GLU A 242 -14.49 -3.67 -66.75
CA GLU A 242 -13.66 -4.43 -65.80
C GLU A 242 -14.48 -4.99 -64.63
N ILE A 243 -15.41 -4.18 -64.08
CA ILE A 243 -16.23 -4.56 -62.92
C ILE A 243 -17.33 -5.57 -63.30
N GLU A 244 -17.86 -5.54 -64.53
CA GLU A 244 -18.95 -6.44 -64.97
C GLU A 244 -18.57 -7.93 -64.79
N GLY A 245 -17.31 -8.30 -65.06
CA GLY A 245 -16.79 -9.66 -64.86
C GLY A 245 -16.53 -10.06 -63.40
N LEU A 246 -16.73 -9.14 -62.45
CA LEU A 246 -16.56 -9.34 -61.00
C LEU A 246 -17.86 -9.17 -60.22
N LYS A 247 -19.00 -8.93 -60.89
CA LYS A 247 -20.31 -8.80 -60.23
C LYS A 247 -20.81 -10.14 -59.69
N VAL A 248 -21.50 -10.06 -58.55
CA VAL A 248 -22.28 -11.15 -57.96
C VAL A 248 -23.73 -10.69 -57.93
N GLU A 249 -24.56 -11.25 -58.82
CA GLU A 249 -25.96 -10.81 -58.99
C GLU A 249 -26.78 -10.89 -57.69
N GLU A 250 -26.47 -11.87 -56.83
CA GLU A 250 -27.13 -12.10 -55.53
C GLU A 250 -26.92 -10.97 -54.50
N GLN A 251 -25.99 -10.03 -54.73
CA GLN A 251 -25.74 -8.89 -53.83
C GLN A 251 -26.09 -7.52 -54.42
N GLN A 252 -26.76 -7.47 -55.59
CA GLN A 252 -27.18 -6.20 -56.18
C GLN A 252 -28.34 -5.56 -55.40
N THR A 253 -28.15 -4.33 -54.90
CA THR A 253 -29.21 -3.62 -54.15
C THR A 253 -30.28 -3.07 -55.09
N ASP A 254 -31.46 -2.76 -54.55
CA ASP A 254 -32.55 -2.16 -55.33
C ASP A 254 -32.18 -0.76 -55.87
N LEU A 255 -31.26 -0.05 -55.21
CA LEU A 255 -30.71 1.22 -55.69
C LEU A 255 -29.78 1.02 -56.89
N ASP A 256 -28.97 -0.04 -56.89
CA ASP A 256 -28.11 -0.38 -58.03
C ASP A 256 -28.95 -0.79 -59.25
N ARG A 257 -30.08 -1.47 -59.02
CA ARG A 257 -31.03 -1.85 -60.08
C ARG A 257 -31.72 -0.62 -60.67
N ALA A 258 -32.25 0.26 -59.83
CA ALA A 258 -32.84 1.54 -60.26
C ALA A 258 -31.81 2.47 -60.96
N TYR A 259 -30.54 2.41 -60.55
CA TYR A 259 -29.46 3.13 -61.22
C TYR A 259 -29.13 2.53 -62.60
N GLN A 260 -29.09 1.20 -62.74
CA GLN A 260 -28.97 0.56 -64.06
C GLN A 260 -30.14 0.87 -64.99
N GLU A 261 -31.38 0.86 -64.50
CA GLU A 261 -32.57 1.25 -65.27
C GLU A 261 -32.48 2.71 -65.74
N SER A 262 -32.07 3.62 -64.85
CA SER A 262 -31.82 5.03 -65.18
C SER A 262 -30.73 5.19 -66.26
N LEU A 263 -29.67 4.39 -66.18
CA LEU A 263 -28.58 4.37 -67.17
C LEU A 263 -29.02 3.82 -68.53
N GLN A 264 -29.88 2.80 -68.57
CA GLN A 264 -30.46 2.26 -69.81
C GLN A 264 -31.40 3.27 -70.49
N LEU A 265 -32.12 4.08 -69.69
CA LEU A 265 -32.94 5.21 -70.16
C LEU A 265 -32.12 6.45 -70.54
N GLY A 266 -30.81 6.45 -70.26
CA GLY A 266 -29.90 7.58 -70.56
C GLY A 266 -30.07 8.79 -69.65
N ASP A 267 -30.65 8.63 -68.46
CA ASP A 267 -30.93 9.74 -67.53
C ASP A 267 -29.79 9.97 -66.50
N ASP A 268 -29.46 11.25 -66.30
CA ASP A 268 -28.64 11.76 -65.20
C ASP A 268 -29.46 12.63 -64.23
N LYS A 269 -28.92 12.90 -63.04
CA LYS A 269 -29.59 13.70 -61.98
C LYS A 269 -30.24 14.99 -62.51
N TYR A 270 -29.64 15.65 -63.50
CA TYR A 270 -30.04 16.92 -64.06
C TYR A 270 -30.86 16.81 -65.35
N THR A 271 -30.82 15.69 -66.08
CA THR A 271 -31.90 15.39 -67.05
C THR A 271 -33.18 15.05 -66.31
N THR A 272 -33.12 14.23 -65.26
CA THR A 272 -34.26 13.92 -64.38
C THR A 272 -34.81 15.18 -63.69
N LEU A 273 -33.97 16.04 -63.11
CA LEU A 273 -34.44 17.30 -62.53
C LEU A 273 -35.05 18.23 -63.60
N ARG A 274 -34.46 18.34 -64.81
CA ARG A 274 -35.02 19.18 -65.89
C ARG A 274 -36.33 18.62 -66.46
N LYS A 275 -36.47 17.30 -66.55
CA LYS A 275 -37.74 16.60 -66.85
C LYS A 275 -38.79 16.93 -65.79
N SER A 276 -38.47 16.75 -64.50
CA SER A 276 -39.39 17.04 -63.39
C SER A 276 -39.68 18.55 -63.18
N GLY A 277 -38.80 19.42 -63.69
CA GLY A 277 -38.89 20.87 -63.56
C GLY A 277 -39.53 21.57 -64.77
N ALA A 278 -39.82 20.85 -65.85
CA ALA A 278 -40.46 21.39 -67.05
C ALA A 278 -41.88 21.92 -66.76
N GLY A 279 -42.44 22.67 -67.72
CA GLY A 279 -43.77 23.27 -67.60
C GLY A 279 -43.91 24.36 -66.54
N SER A 280 -45.12 24.92 -66.42
CA SER A 280 -45.45 25.89 -65.37
C SER A 280 -45.68 25.20 -64.01
N ALA A 281 -45.71 25.97 -62.91
CA ALA A 281 -46.07 25.43 -61.60
C ALA A 281 -47.48 24.80 -61.56
N LYS A 282 -48.40 25.27 -62.41
CA LYS A 282 -49.68 24.59 -62.64
C LYS A 282 -49.48 23.33 -63.49
N SER A 283 -48.70 23.39 -64.57
CA SER A 283 -48.38 22.22 -65.42
C SER A 283 -47.84 21.06 -64.59
N ARG A 284 -46.85 21.27 -63.72
CA ARG A 284 -46.30 20.18 -62.86
C ARG A 284 -47.33 19.59 -61.90
N LYS A 285 -48.27 20.41 -61.42
CA LYS A 285 -49.39 19.98 -60.57
C LYS A 285 -50.45 19.20 -61.38
N ASP A 286 -50.69 19.62 -62.62
CA ASP A 286 -51.56 18.96 -63.58
C ASP A 286 -50.89 17.72 -64.22
N GLU A 287 -49.56 17.61 -64.21
CA GLU A 287 -48.74 16.53 -64.78
C GLU A 287 -48.64 15.32 -63.83
N ILE A 288 -48.61 15.59 -62.52
CA ILE A 288 -48.95 14.62 -61.46
C ILE A 288 -50.37 14.05 -61.67
N ILE A 289 -51.27 14.81 -62.31
CA ILE A 289 -52.64 14.39 -62.67
C ILE A 289 -52.70 13.83 -64.13
N LYS A 290 -51.66 14.04 -64.92
CA LYS A 290 -51.60 13.78 -66.37
C LYS A 290 -50.38 12.93 -66.73
N ILE A 291 -50.25 11.78 -66.06
CA ILE A 291 -49.57 10.58 -66.58
C ILE A 291 -50.49 9.95 -67.67
N MET A 292 -50.98 10.80 -68.58
CA MET A 292 -52.08 10.59 -69.53
C MET A 292 -51.97 11.58 -70.72
N ALA A 293 -51.19 11.23 -71.76
CA ALA A 293 -51.06 11.85 -73.11
C ALA A 293 -50.03 13.01 -73.36
N LEU A 294 -49.71 13.23 -74.65
CA LEU A 294 -48.40 13.58 -75.29
C LEU A 294 -48.20 15.07 -75.82
N PRO A 295 -47.04 15.48 -76.44
CA PRO A 295 -46.54 16.91 -76.61
C PRO A 295 -46.16 17.45 -78.06
N ASP A 296 -45.61 18.70 -78.22
CA ASP A 296 -44.47 19.18 -79.15
C ASP A 296 -44.33 20.75 -79.54
N PRO A 297 -43.19 21.30 -80.14
CA PRO A 297 -42.70 22.76 -80.13
C PRO A 297 -42.08 23.45 -81.46
N GLU A 298 -41.44 24.70 -81.47
CA GLU A 298 -40.32 25.28 -82.39
C GLU A 298 -39.85 26.84 -82.26
N GLN A 299 -39.03 27.49 -83.18
CA GLN A 299 -38.11 28.72 -82.96
C GLN A 299 -37.68 29.72 -84.18
N ASP A 300 -36.94 30.87 -83.91
CA ASP A 300 -35.98 31.78 -84.74
C ASP A 300 -36.43 33.06 -85.60
N SER A 301 -35.67 34.10 -86.17
CA SER A 301 -34.23 34.58 -86.38
C SER A 301 -33.97 36.17 -86.65
N GLN A 302 -32.97 36.70 -87.47
CA GLN A 302 -32.50 38.17 -87.67
C GLN A 302 -31.78 38.62 -89.03
N SER A 303 -31.63 39.97 -89.35
CA SER A 303 -30.45 40.76 -89.98
C SER A 303 -30.64 41.83 -91.16
N GLU A 304 -29.71 42.86 -91.36
CA GLU A 304 -29.17 43.54 -92.64
C GLU A 304 -28.71 45.08 -92.66
N LYS A 305 -27.66 45.46 -93.46
CA LYS A 305 -27.39 46.74 -94.29
C LYS A 305 -25.91 47.17 -94.53
N ASN A 306 -25.52 47.72 -95.72
CA ASN A 306 -24.19 48.36 -96.03
C ASN A 306 -24.10 49.11 -97.41
N ASP A 307 -23.79 50.44 -97.52
CA ASP A 307 -23.76 51.13 -98.86
C ASP A 307 -23.06 52.53 -99.04
N VAL A 308 -22.23 53.05 -98.11
CA VAL A 308 -21.80 54.49 -98.11
C VAL A 308 -20.41 54.79 -98.71
N GLN A 309 -19.57 53.78 -98.93
CA GLN A 309 -18.11 53.94 -99.05
C GLN A 309 -17.60 54.73 -100.28
N ILE A 310 -18.24 54.57 -101.44
CA ILE A 310 -17.65 54.83 -102.76
C ILE A 310 -17.44 56.33 -103.08
N PHE A 311 -18.10 57.24 -102.37
CA PHE A 311 -18.03 58.68 -102.69
C PHE A 311 -16.68 59.33 -102.33
N PHE A 312 -16.02 58.87 -101.25
CA PHE A 312 -14.87 59.58 -100.66
C PHE A 312 -13.53 59.31 -101.35
N GLU A 313 -13.33 58.10 -101.89
CA GLU A 313 -12.05 57.67 -102.51
C GLU A 313 -11.62 58.59 -103.68
N LYS A 314 -12.57 59.30 -104.29
CA LYS A 314 -12.31 60.22 -105.41
C LYS A 314 -11.89 61.63 -104.98
N GLU A 315 -12.32 62.11 -103.81
CA GLU A 315 -11.81 63.38 -103.23
C GLU A 315 -10.38 63.21 -102.68
N ASP A 316 -10.08 62.03 -102.16
CA ASP A 316 -8.79 61.68 -101.54
C ASP A 316 -7.63 61.67 -102.57
N GLN A 317 -7.90 61.17 -103.77
CA GLN A 317 -6.92 61.07 -104.86
C GLN A 317 -6.51 62.44 -105.43
N ASP A 318 -7.44 63.39 -105.54
CA ASP A 318 -7.13 64.76 -105.98
C ASP A 318 -6.28 65.50 -104.92
N ALA A 319 -6.61 65.37 -103.63
CA ALA A 319 -5.91 66.04 -102.52
C ALA A 319 -4.44 65.61 -102.36
N CYS A 320 -4.13 64.35 -102.69
CA CYS A 320 -2.78 63.82 -102.62
C CYS A 320 -1.84 64.39 -103.69
N SER A 321 -2.37 64.78 -104.86
CA SER A 321 -1.57 65.08 -106.07
C SER A 321 -0.76 66.39 -106.06
N VAL A 322 -1.07 67.34 -105.17
CA VAL A 322 -0.47 68.69 -105.16
C VAL A 322 0.36 68.93 -103.89
N ASP A 323 1.58 69.48 -104.06
CA ASP A 323 2.48 69.84 -102.97
C ASP A 323 2.10 71.17 -102.29
N ALA A 324 2.49 71.36 -101.02
CA ALA A 324 2.15 72.56 -100.23
C ALA A 324 2.71 73.86 -100.85
N SER A 325 3.87 73.78 -101.51
CA SER A 325 4.44 74.89 -102.28
C SER A 325 3.55 75.26 -103.47
N ALA A 326 3.05 74.27 -104.21
CA ALA A 326 2.21 74.44 -105.39
C ALA A 326 0.79 74.95 -105.04
N PHE A 327 0.18 74.45 -103.96
CA PHE A 327 -1.06 75.03 -103.41
C PHE A 327 -0.91 76.53 -103.12
N THR A 328 0.19 76.91 -102.47
CA THR A 328 0.47 78.30 -102.10
C THR A 328 0.71 79.17 -103.33
N ALA A 329 1.42 78.65 -104.34
CA ALA A 329 1.66 79.35 -105.61
C ALA A 329 0.37 79.58 -106.41
N GLN A 330 -0.47 78.55 -106.59
CA GLN A 330 -1.75 78.66 -107.30
C GLN A 330 -2.70 79.65 -106.60
N PHE A 331 -2.74 79.64 -105.26
CA PHE A 331 -3.56 80.58 -104.48
C PHE A 331 -3.14 82.04 -104.70
N HIS A 332 -1.83 82.32 -104.72
CA HIS A 332 -1.32 83.66 -105.05
C HIS A 332 -1.60 84.04 -106.51
N GLN A 333 -1.38 83.12 -107.45
CA GLN A 333 -1.54 83.39 -108.89
C GLN A 333 -2.99 83.75 -109.26
N ILE A 334 -3.98 83.11 -108.62
CA ILE A 334 -5.41 83.47 -108.79
C ILE A 334 -5.71 84.85 -108.17
N ILE A 335 -5.11 85.18 -107.01
CA ILE A 335 -5.31 86.48 -106.36
C ILE A 335 -4.61 87.62 -107.11
N GLU A 336 -3.42 87.42 -107.67
CA GLU A 336 -2.76 88.40 -108.54
C GLU A 336 -3.58 88.66 -109.80
N HIS A 337 -4.16 87.62 -110.42
CA HIS A 337 -5.04 87.77 -111.58
C HIS A 337 -6.28 88.61 -111.24
N LEU A 338 -6.94 88.33 -110.11
CA LEU A 338 -8.07 89.12 -109.59
C LEU A 338 -7.69 90.59 -109.32
N LEU A 339 -6.55 90.84 -108.67
CA LEU A 339 -6.09 92.20 -108.33
C LEU A 339 -5.70 93.00 -109.59
N MET A 340 -5.05 92.35 -110.56
CA MET A 340 -4.63 92.98 -111.81
C MET A 340 -5.83 93.43 -112.65
N GLN A 341 -6.90 92.63 -112.73
CA GLN A 341 -8.13 93.01 -113.43
C GLN A 341 -8.86 94.22 -112.80
N MET A 342 -8.73 94.46 -111.48
CA MET A 342 -9.32 95.65 -110.85
C MET A 342 -8.54 96.96 -111.12
N SER A 343 -7.37 96.90 -111.77
CA SER A 343 -6.42 98.03 -111.86
C SER A 343 -6.43 98.80 -113.19
N THR A 344 -7.15 98.32 -114.21
CA THR A 344 -7.08 98.87 -115.58
C THR A 344 -8.35 99.64 -115.98
N GLU A 345 -8.35 100.98 -115.81
CA GLU A 345 -9.51 101.84 -116.10
C GLU A 345 -9.98 101.91 -117.57
N LYS A 346 -9.28 101.25 -118.52
CA LYS A 346 -9.74 101.10 -119.91
C LYS A 346 -9.37 99.73 -120.51
N SER A 347 -10.33 98.83 -120.55
CA SER A 347 -10.30 97.58 -121.32
C SER A 347 -11.69 97.26 -121.89
N THR A 348 -11.76 96.54 -123.01
CA THR A 348 -12.93 96.47 -123.88
C THR A 348 -13.68 95.13 -123.79
N LEU A 349 -14.22 94.81 -122.61
CA LEU A 349 -14.96 93.56 -122.34
C LEU A 349 -16.29 93.85 -121.62
N SER A 350 -17.23 92.89 -121.64
CA SER A 350 -18.54 93.06 -121.00
C SER A 350 -18.45 92.95 -119.47
N VAL A 351 -19.34 93.63 -118.76
CA VAL A 351 -19.43 93.58 -117.28
C VAL A 351 -19.76 92.16 -116.80
N ASP A 352 -20.63 91.45 -117.52
CA ASP A 352 -21.07 90.09 -117.17
C ASP A 352 -19.90 89.08 -117.25
N GLU A 353 -19.06 89.18 -118.28
CA GLU A 353 -17.89 88.29 -118.48
C GLU A 353 -16.86 88.44 -117.35
N VAL A 354 -16.64 89.67 -116.88
CA VAL A 354 -15.76 89.93 -115.73
C VAL A 354 -16.37 89.34 -114.45
N GLN A 355 -17.68 89.45 -114.26
CA GLN A 355 -18.37 88.95 -113.08
C GLN A 355 -18.38 87.41 -112.99
N GLU A 356 -18.52 86.72 -114.13
CA GLU A 356 -18.44 85.24 -114.21
C GLU A 356 -17.02 84.72 -113.94
N ASN A 357 -15.98 85.32 -114.55
CA ASN A 357 -14.59 84.95 -114.29
C ASN A 357 -14.17 85.16 -112.82
N ASN A 358 -14.68 86.20 -112.17
CA ASN A 358 -14.47 86.43 -110.74
C ASN A 358 -15.13 85.35 -109.87
N LEU A 359 -16.34 84.90 -110.22
CA LEU A 359 -17.04 83.81 -109.53
C LEU A 359 -16.30 82.46 -109.67
N ILE A 360 -15.79 82.14 -110.87
CA ILE A 360 -14.97 80.94 -111.12
C ILE A 360 -13.69 80.98 -110.28
N SER A 361 -13.01 82.12 -110.23
CA SER A 361 -11.78 82.31 -109.44
C SER A 361 -12.02 82.12 -107.94
N VAL A 362 -13.14 82.63 -107.41
CA VAL A 362 -13.55 82.44 -106.00
C VAL A 362 -13.96 80.99 -105.71
N ALA A 363 -14.55 80.27 -106.67
CA ALA A 363 -14.86 78.85 -106.53
C ALA A 363 -13.59 78.00 -106.43
N LEU A 364 -12.59 78.25 -107.29
CA LEU A 364 -11.29 77.58 -107.25
C LEU A 364 -10.55 77.83 -105.93
N LEU A 365 -10.53 79.08 -105.44
CA LEU A 365 -9.93 79.40 -104.12
C LEU A 365 -10.62 78.65 -102.96
N LYS A 366 -11.94 78.43 -103.02
CA LYS A 366 -12.66 77.63 -102.03
C LYS A 366 -12.35 76.13 -102.14
N GLN A 367 -12.20 75.61 -103.36
CA GLN A 367 -11.82 74.21 -103.59
C GLN A 367 -10.39 73.92 -103.07
N LEU A 368 -9.42 74.79 -103.38
CA LEU A 368 -8.05 74.70 -102.87
C LEU A 368 -8.01 74.72 -101.33
N ASN A 369 -8.80 75.58 -100.69
CA ASN A 369 -8.89 75.66 -99.22
C ASN A 369 -9.50 74.38 -98.61
N ARG A 370 -10.55 73.80 -99.20
CA ARG A 370 -11.13 72.52 -98.76
C ARG A 370 -10.11 71.38 -98.84
N LEU A 371 -9.39 71.26 -99.95
CA LEU A 371 -8.34 70.24 -100.13
C LEU A 371 -7.19 70.41 -99.13
N PHE A 372 -6.76 71.66 -98.86
CA PHE A 372 -5.72 71.95 -97.87
C PHE A 372 -6.13 71.59 -96.43
N GLN A 373 -7.39 71.87 -96.04
CA GLN A 373 -7.91 71.47 -94.73
C GLN A 373 -8.03 69.95 -94.59
N TYR A 374 -8.47 69.26 -95.64
CA TYR A 374 -8.59 67.81 -95.67
C TYR A 374 -7.23 67.11 -95.52
N LYS A 375 -6.21 67.56 -96.28
CA LYS A 375 -4.82 67.09 -96.17
C LYS A 375 -4.23 67.31 -94.77
N ASN A 376 -4.60 68.42 -94.11
CA ASN A 376 -4.25 68.70 -92.71
C ASN A 376 -4.99 67.82 -91.68
N SER A 377 -6.11 67.18 -92.04
CA SER A 377 -6.81 66.23 -91.17
C SER A 377 -6.11 64.87 -91.19
N ILE A 378 -5.80 64.36 -92.38
CA ILE A 378 -5.11 63.06 -92.57
C ILE A 378 -3.77 63.06 -91.81
N LEU A 379 -2.94 64.09 -91.97
CA LEU A 379 -1.66 64.21 -91.27
C LEU A 379 -1.78 64.24 -89.73
N LYS A 380 -2.92 64.68 -89.17
CA LYS A 380 -3.17 64.63 -87.72
C LYS A 380 -3.56 63.23 -87.26
N GLU A 381 -4.30 62.49 -88.07
CA GLU A 381 -4.68 61.10 -87.77
C GLU A 381 -3.48 60.17 -87.83
N GLU A 382 -2.60 60.34 -88.83
CA GLU A 382 -1.31 59.64 -88.89
C GLU A 382 -0.42 59.95 -87.67
N LEU A 383 -0.32 61.23 -87.28
CA LEU A 383 0.44 61.63 -86.09
C LEU A 383 -0.14 61.01 -84.81
N GLN A 384 -1.46 60.98 -84.63
CA GLN A 384 -2.09 60.32 -83.49
C GLN A 384 -1.87 58.81 -83.48
N LYS A 385 -1.80 58.16 -84.64
CA LYS A 385 -1.50 56.72 -84.77
C LYS A 385 -0.06 56.42 -84.30
N VAL A 386 0.91 57.25 -84.69
CA VAL A 386 2.31 57.13 -84.24
C VAL A 386 2.43 57.37 -82.73
N ILE A 387 1.72 58.36 -82.17
CA ILE A 387 1.69 58.62 -80.72
C ILE A 387 1.19 57.39 -79.95
N LYS A 388 0.07 56.78 -80.36
CA LYS A 388 -0.48 55.56 -79.73
C LYS A 388 0.50 54.38 -79.78
N GLU A 389 1.27 54.22 -80.85
CA GLU A 389 2.31 53.19 -80.90
C GLU A 389 3.46 53.46 -79.92
N VAL A 390 3.87 54.72 -79.73
CA VAL A 390 4.89 55.11 -78.76
C VAL A 390 4.40 54.88 -77.33
N GLU A 391 3.17 55.26 -77.02
CA GLU A 391 2.53 55.00 -75.72
C GLU A 391 2.48 53.49 -75.41
N GLN A 392 2.05 52.65 -76.36
CA GLN A 392 2.04 51.20 -76.18
C GLN A 392 3.45 50.61 -75.96
N LYS A 393 4.49 51.15 -76.62
CA LYS A 393 5.88 50.73 -76.42
C LYS A 393 6.42 51.18 -75.07
N PHE A 394 6.04 52.38 -74.61
CA PHE A 394 6.40 52.90 -73.29
C PHE A 394 5.80 52.08 -72.14
N THR A 395 4.50 51.74 -72.20
CA THR A 395 3.85 50.87 -71.20
C THR A 395 4.52 49.50 -71.09
N LYS A 396 4.94 48.90 -72.22
CA LYS A 396 5.68 47.62 -72.22
C LYS A 396 7.06 47.74 -71.56
N LEU A 397 7.77 48.84 -71.78
CA LEU A 397 9.05 49.13 -71.12
C LEU A 397 8.87 49.28 -69.61
N GLN A 398 7.83 50.00 -69.17
CA GLN A 398 7.55 50.25 -67.75
C GLN A 398 7.23 48.94 -66.99
N ASN A 399 6.45 48.04 -67.60
CA ASN A 399 6.15 46.73 -67.02
C ASN A 399 7.44 45.90 -66.83
N ALA A 400 8.29 45.82 -67.85
CA ALA A 400 9.56 45.09 -67.78
C ALA A 400 10.53 45.68 -66.73
N GLN A 401 10.53 47.00 -66.55
CA GLN A 401 11.32 47.66 -65.49
C GLN A 401 10.83 47.32 -64.08
N GLN A 402 9.51 47.17 -63.89
CA GLN A 402 8.94 46.71 -62.62
C GLN A 402 9.29 45.24 -62.34
N GLU A 403 9.19 44.37 -63.33
CA GLU A 403 9.56 42.96 -63.24
C GLU A 403 11.04 42.77 -62.87
N VAL A 404 11.96 43.49 -63.53
CA VAL A 404 13.38 43.50 -63.16
C VAL A 404 13.61 44.02 -61.74
N SER A 405 12.87 45.04 -61.29
CA SER A 405 12.98 45.55 -59.92
C SER A 405 12.50 44.54 -58.87
N LEU A 406 11.48 43.74 -59.19
CA LEU A 406 11.01 42.65 -58.32
C LEU A 406 12.05 41.52 -58.23
N ILE A 407 12.57 41.05 -59.37
CA ILE A 407 13.58 39.98 -59.44
C ILE A 407 14.86 40.37 -58.69
N VAL A 408 15.29 41.63 -58.76
CA VAL A 408 16.46 42.12 -58.00
C VAL A 408 16.20 42.08 -56.49
N LYS A 409 15.03 42.53 -56.02
CA LYS A 409 14.65 42.49 -54.60
C LYS A 409 14.49 41.05 -54.09
N GLU A 410 13.93 40.17 -54.92
CA GLU A 410 13.77 38.74 -54.61
C GLU A 410 15.14 38.05 -54.50
N LYS A 411 16.08 38.37 -55.40
CA LYS A 411 17.48 37.92 -55.30
C LYS A 411 18.16 38.43 -54.02
N GLU A 412 18.00 39.69 -53.66
CA GLU A 412 18.55 40.24 -52.41
C GLU A 412 17.92 39.59 -51.17
N HIS A 413 16.61 39.33 -51.20
CA HIS A 413 15.91 38.59 -50.15
C HIS A 413 16.45 37.16 -49.99
N HIS A 414 16.68 36.44 -51.09
CA HIS A 414 17.26 35.09 -51.05
C HIS A 414 18.74 35.05 -50.65
N LEU A 415 19.54 36.06 -51.01
CA LEU A 415 20.94 36.15 -50.55
C LEU A 415 21.07 36.50 -49.06
N ASN A 416 20.08 37.19 -48.49
CA ASN A 416 20.05 37.52 -47.06
C ASN A 416 19.42 36.42 -46.18
N PHE A 417 19.15 35.23 -46.75
CA PHE A 417 18.61 34.09 -46.00
C PHE A 417 19.71 33.42 -45.14
N SER A 418 19.84 33.86 -43.89
CA SER A 418 20.52 33.11 -42.83
C SER A 418 19.49 32.22 -42.12
N SER A 419 19.79 30.93 -42.02
CA SER A 419 18.94 29.94 -41.37
C SER A 419 19.21 29.90 -39.85
N ASP A 420 18.15 29.82 -39.03
CA ASP A 420 18.25 29.99 -37.57
C ASP A 420 19.11 28.93 -36.86
N ASP A 421 19.34 27.77 -37.48
CA ASP A 421 20.25 26.74 -36.99
C ASP A 421 21.71 27.23 -36.87
N GLN A 422 22.11 28.25 -37.64
CA GLN A 422 23.42 28.90 -37.57
C GLN A 422 23.67 29.59 -36.21
N LYS A 423 22.61 29.84 -35.43
CA LYS A 423 22.66 30.44 -34.08
C LYS A 423 22.77 29.38 -32.98
N ILE A 424 22.62 28.10 -33.30
CA ILE A 424 22.69 26.99 -32.33
C ILE A 424 24.15 26.68 -32.06
N ALA A 425 24.60 26.92 -30.82
CA ALA A 425 25.88 26.40 -30.34
C ALA A 425 25.83 24.86 -30.35
N LEU A 426 26.61 24.26 -31.25
CA LEU A 426 26.78 22.82 -31.42
C LEU A 426 28.04 22.33 -30.70
N ILE A 427 27.95 21.15 -30.09
CA ILE A 427 29.08 20.45 -29.47
C ILE A 427 30.26 20.28 -30.47
N PRO A 428 31.53 20.45 -30.04
CA PRO A 428 32.72 20.28 -30.87
C PRO A 428 32.74 18.97 -31.66
N LEU A 429 33.26 19.02 -32.89
CA LEU A 429 33.24 17.89 -33.83
C LEU A 429 33.93 16.63 -33.28
N GLU A 430 34.98 16.83 -32.48
CA GLU A 430 35.74 15.78 -31.81
C GLU A 430 34.90 15.03 -30.77
N GLN A 431 34.20 15.77 -29.90
CA GLN A 431 33.29 15.21 -28.89
C GLN A 431 32.08 14.51 -29.53
N PHE A 432 31.48 15.14 -30.55
CA PHE A 432 30.40 14.51 -31.31
C PHE A 432 30.82 13.15 -31.87
N PHE A 433 32.00 13.05 -32.49
CA PHE A 433 32.46 11.76 -32.99
C PHE A 433 32.78 10.75 -31.86
N SER A 434 33.30 11.16 -30.70
CA SER A 434 33.54 10.22 -29.59
C SER A 434 32.27 9.74 -28.87
N GLU A 435 31.24 10.58 -28.78
CA GLU A 435 30.05 10.33 -27.96
C GLU A 435 28.84 9.83 -28.78
N ALA A 436 28.77 10.14 -30.08
CA ALA A 436 27.60 9.84 -30.93
C ALA A 436 27.79 8.69 -31.94
N CYS A 437 29.00 8.16 -32.15
CA CYS A 437 29.29 7.25 -33.27
C CYS A 437 30.25 6.10 -32.93
N THR A 438 29.93 4.90 -33.44
CA THR A 438 30.89 3.79 -33.54
C THR A 438 31.88 4.03 -34.70
N ASP A 439 33.00 3.29 -34.72
CA ASP A 439 34.10 3.53 -35.68
C ASP A 439 33.74 3.28 -37.15
N GLU A 440 32.64 2.57 -37.42
CA GLU A 440 32.10 2.34 -38.75
C GLU A 440 31.28 3.56 -39.22
N SER A 441 30.36 4.05 -38.38
CA SER A 441 29.61 5.30 -38.64
C SER A 441 30.52 6.51 -38.82
N LYS A 442 31.65 6.56 -38.11
CA LYS A 442 32.68 7.62 -38.25
C LYS A 442 33.32 7.69 -39.64
N LYS A 443 33.29 6.61 -40.45
CA LYS A 443 33.76 6.64 -41.84
C LYS A 443 32.66 7.11 -42.77
N GLU A 444 31.47 6.50 -42.67
CA GLU A 444 30.33 6.81 -43.54
C GLU A 444 29.89 8.28 -43.44
N LEU A 445 29.95 8.89 -42.25
CA LEU A 445 29.65 10.31 -42.04
C LEU A 445 30.78 11.27 -42.46
N LYS A 446 31.97 10.78 -42.81
CA LYS A 446 33.09 11.59 -43.33
C LYS A 446 33.17 11.59 -44.86
N GLU A 447 32.54 10.63 -45.53
CA GLU A 447 32.41 10.60 -46.99
C GLU A 447 31.13 11.33 -47.48
N LYS A 448 30.21 11.65 -46.56
CA LYS A 448 28.95 12.36 -46.84
C LYS A 448 29.12 13.88 -46.94
N CYS A 449 28.11 14.53 -47.54
CA CYS A 449 28.10 15.97 -47.78
C CYS A 449 28.16 16.77 -46.46
N PRO A 450 28.85 17.93 -46.39
CA PRO A 450 28.90 18.76 -45.18
C PRO A 450 27.52 19.14 -44.62
N GLN A 451 26.50 19.26 -45.48
CA GLN A 451 25.10 19.47 -45.07
C GLN A 451 24.57 18.33 -44.18
N GLU A 452 24.89 17.07 -44.52
CA GLU A 452 24.39 15.86 -43.84
C GLU A 452 25.10 15.65 -42.49
N LEU A 453 26.40 15.98 -42.43
CA LEU A 453 27.15 16.00 -41.17
C LEU A 453 26.60 17.05 -40.20
N HIS A 454 26.12 18.20 -40.71
CA HIS A 454 25.51 19.26 -39.91
C HIS A 454 24.12 18.86 -39.39
N THR A 455 23.25 18.29 -40.22
CA THR A 455 21.95 17.76 -39.75
C THR A 455 22.09 16.58 -38.81
N ALA A 456 23.09 15.70 -38.99
CA ALA A 456 23.38 14.63 -38.03
C ALA A 456 23.79 15.18 -36.64
N ARG A 457 24.62 16.23 -36.61
CA ARG A 457 24.98 16.92 -35.36
C ARG A 457 23.78 17.60 -34.71
N LEU A 458 22.94 18.31 -35.47
CA LEU A 458 21.71 18.94 -34.98
C LEU A 458 20.72 17.91 -34.43
N ALA A 459 20.55 16.76 -35.08
CA ALA A 459 19.66 15.70 -34.61
C ALA A 459 20.12 15.08 -33.29
N TRP A 460 21.42 14.80 -33.13
CA TRP A 460 21.98 14.26 -31.89
C TRP A 460 22.00 15.28 -30.74
N GLU A 461 22.27 16.55 -31.05
CA GLU A 461 22.15 17.67 -30.10
C GLU A 461 20.70 17.82 -29.60
N LEU A 462 19.71 17.74 -30.51
CA LEU A 462 18.29 17.77 -30.19
C LEU A 462 17.86 16.58 -29.32
N GLU A 463 18.30 15.37 -29.65
CA GLU A 463 17.96 14.17 -28.88
C GLU A 463 18.62 14.15 -27.50
N THR A 464 19.88 14.63 -27.41
CA THR A 464 20.56 14.82 -26.13
C THR A 464 19.89 15.89 -25.28
N ARG A 465 19.40 17.00 -25.88
CA ARG A 465 18.62 18.02 -25.15
C ARG A 465 17.24 17.53 -24.71
N LYS A 466 16.58 16.62 -25.45
CA LYS A 466 15.37 15.94 -24.96
C LYS A 466 15.69 15.09 -23.73
N ARG A 467 16.66 14.17 -23.84
CA ARG A 467 17.07 13.26 -22.76
C ARG A 467 17.44 14.03 -21.49
N LEU A 468 18.26 15.07 -21.61
CA LEU A 468 18.61 15.96 -20.49
C LEU A 468 17.39 16.73 -19.97
N GLY A 469 16.45 17.15 -20.82
CA GLY A 469 15.20 17.79 -20.41
C GLY A 469 14.22 16.86 -19.70
N GLU A 470 14.26 15.55 -19.98
CA GLU A 470 13.51 14.52 -19.27
C GLU A 470 14.17 14.17 -17.93
N GLU A 471 15.50 14.02 -17.91
CA GLU A 471 16.30 13.85 -16.70
C GLU A 471 16.13 15.04 -15.73
N ILE A 472 16.14 16.28 -16.23
CA ILE A 472 15.86 17.49 -15.43
C ILE A 472 14.44 17.46 -14.85
N LYS A 473 13.42 17.03 -15.62
CA LYS A 473 12.05 16.89 -15.09
C LYS A 473 11.96 15.83 -13.98
N GLN A 474 12.60 14.68 -14.18
CA GLN A 474 12.65 13.61 -13.18
C GLN A 474 13.36 14.09 -11.90
N LEU A 475 14.50 14.79 -12.03
CA LEU A 475 15.22 15.39 -10.92
C LEU A 475 14.41 16.51 -10.23
N GLU A 476 13.66 17.32 -10.97
CA GLU A 476 12.73 18.30 -10.40
C GLU A 476 11.59 17.64 -9.60
N GLU A 477 11.00 16.56 -10.11
CA GLU A 477 9.94 15.82 -9.43
C GLU A 477 10.46 15.09 -8.18
N LEU A 478 11.65 14.48 -8.26
CA LEU A 478 12.34 13.91 -7.10
C LEU A 478 12.67 15.00 -6.07
N ASN A 479 13.14 16.18 -6.49
CA ASN A 479 13.39 17.30 -5.58
C ASN A 479 12.08 17.80 -4.94
N LYS A 480 10.97 17.90 -5.68
CA LYS A 480 9.64 18.23 -5.16
C LYS A 480 9.15 17.20 -4.13
N LYS A 481 9.33 15.89 -4.39
CA LYS A 481 9.07 14.80 -3.42
C LYS A 481 9.91 14.97 -2.15
N ILE A 482 11.23 15.13 -2.29
CA ILE A 482 12.19 15.28 -1.18
C ILE A 482 11.90 16.54 -0.34
N ILE A 483 11.55 17.66 -0.95
CA ILE A 483 11.15 18.90 -0.23
C ILE A 483 9.85 18.67 0.56
N ALA A 484 8.86 18.01 -0.03
CA ALA A 484 7.61 17.68 0.65
C ALA A 484 7.85 16.74 1.85
N GLU A 485 8.62 15.67 1.67
CA GLU A 485 8.99 14.73 2.74
C GLU A 485 9.76 15.42 3.88
N ASN A 486 10.77 16.24 3.56
CA ASN A 486 11.51 17.02 4.56
C ASN A 486 10.59 17.98 5.33
N SER A 487 9.63 18.62 4.66
CA SER A 487 8.65 19.49 5.33
C SER A 487 7.73 18.71 6.29
N ALA A 488 7.30 17.51 5.91
CA ALA A 488 6.46 16.64 6.73
C ALA A 488 7.22 16.02 7.90
N LEU A 489 8.49 15.63 7.70
CA LEU A 489 9.39 15.16 8.76
C LEU A 489 9.71 16.27 9.76
N LYS A 490 9.99 17.49 9.27
CA LYS A 490 10.22 18.65 10.13
C LYS A 490 8.97 18.98 10.97
N LYS A 491 7.77 18.99 10.36
CA LYS A 491 6.51 19.17 11.10
C LYS A 491 6.33 18.13 12.20
N LYS A 492 6.63 16.85 11.93
CA LYS A 492 6.59 15.77 12.94
C LYS A 492 7.61 15.98 14.07
N LEU A 493 8.80 16.50 13.76
CA LEU A 493 9.82 16.84 14.77
C LEU A 493 9.36 18.01 15.66
N ASP A 494 8.79 19.06 15.05
CA ASP A 494 8.24 20.21 15.75
C ASP A 494 7.03 19.81 16.64
N GLU A 495 6.22 18.84 16.21
CA GLU A 495 5.14 18.21 17.00
C GLU A 495 5.67 17.30 18.14
N PHE A 496 6.83 16.65 17.95
CA PHE A 496 7.40 15.71 18.93
C PHE A 496 8.21 16.41 20.04
N ASN A 497 8.86 17.55 19.74
CA ASN A 497 9.60 18.36 20.71
C ASN A 497 8.82 18.71 22.00
N PRO A 498 7.57 19.22 21.96
CA PRO A 498 6.79 19.51 23.18
C PRO A 498 6.39 18.23 23.94
N LEU A 499 6.19 17.10 23.25
CA LEU A 499 5.95 15.81 23.91
C LEU A 499 7.20 15.34 24.67
N LEU A 500 8.39 15.45 24.06
CA LEU A 500 9.66 15.13 24.70
C LEU A 500 9.91 16.00 25.95
N LEU A 501 9.67 17.31 25.85
CA LEU A 501 9.78 18.25 26.98
C LEU A 501 8.77 17.92 28.10
N SER A 502 7.56 17.47 27.75
CA SER A 502 6.56 17.01 28.73
C SER A 502 7.02 15.76 29.47
N VAL A 503 7.57 14.77 28.76
CA VAL A 503 8.15 13.55 29.37
C VAL A 503 9.34 13.90 30.27
N ILE A 504 10.28 14.74 29.81
CA ILE A 504 11.42 15.21 30.63
C ILE A 504 10.92 15.90 31.92
N LYS A 505 9.88 16.74 31.83
CA LYS A 505 9.28 17.40 32.99
C LYS A 505 8.59 16.42 33.95
N ALA A 506 7.96 15.36 33.43
CA ALA A 506 7.29 14.33 34.23
C ALA A 506 8.28 13.35 34.90
N VAL A 507 9.39 13.03 34.24
CA VAL A 507 10.41 12.08 34.74
C VAL A 507 11.41 12.73 35.68
N ARG A 508 11.66 14.05 35.58
CA ARG A 508 12.65 14.75 36.42
C ARG A 508 12.53 14.49 37.94
N PRO A 509 11.34 14.49 38.58
CA PRO A 509 11.24 14.19 40.01
C PRO A 509 11.67 12.75 40.37
N LEU A 510 11.53 11.80 39.44
CA LEU A 510 12.04 10.43 39.60
C LEU A 510 13.56 10.37 39.38
N GLN A 511 14.08 11.13 38.40
CA GLN A 511 15.53 11.24 38.17
C GLN A 511 16.26 11.82 39.39
N GLU A 512 15.70 12.88 39.99
CA GLU A 512 16.21 13.52 41.22
C GLU A 512 16.12 12.57 42.44
N LEU A 513 15.10 11.70 42.50
CA LEU A 513 14.94 10.70 43.56
C LEU A 513 15.89 9.50 43.42
N VAL A 514 16.21 9.09 42.19
CA VAL A 514 17.09 7.94 41.88
C VAL A 514 18.57 8.35 41.85
N GLY A 515 18.88 9.65 41.71
CA GLY A 515 20.26 10.16 41.67
C GLY A 515 20.98 9.91 40.35
N TRP A 516 20.24 9.89 39.23
CA TRP A 516 20.79 9.54 37.91
C TRP A 516 21.40 10.76 37.20
N ASP A 517 22.71 10.93 37.36
CA ASP A 517 23.51 11.93 36.64
C ASP A 517 23.73 11.52 35.17
N SER A 518 23.14 12.29 34.25
CA SER A 518 23.01 11.95 32.82
C SER A 518 24.28 12.18 31.97
N THR A 519 25.46 12.39 32.55
CA THR A 519 26.58 13.06 31.84
C THR A 519 27.62 12.13 31.18
N ASN A 520 27.69 10.84 31.52
CA ASN A 520 28.92 10.07 31.31
C ASN A 520 28.90 9.05 30.15
N ASP A 521 27.74 8.57 29.68
CA ASP A 521 27.65 7.48 28.68
C ASP A 521 27.65 7.95 27.22
N THR A 522 28.59 8.84 26.87
CA THR A 522 28.76 9.32 25.49
C THR A 522 29.35 8.26 24.54
N LEU A 523 29.99 7.21 25.07
CA LEU A 523 30.75 6.22 24.28
C LEU A 523 29.91 5.24 23.44
N TYR A 524 28.60 5.10 23.69
CA TYR A 524 27.76 4.10 23.01
C TYR A 524 26.79 4.67 21.96
N GLN A 525 26.62 6.00 21.91
CA GLN A 525 25.46 6.63 21.26
C GLN A 525 25.42 6.46 19.73
N GLU A 526 26.55 6.59 19.02
CA GLU A 526 26.60 6.55 17.55
C GLU A 526 26.07 5.24 16.93
N ARG A 527 26.19 4.11 17.64
CA ARG A 527 25.67 2.81 17.19
C ARG A 527 24.27 2.52 17.73
N LEU A 528 23.87 3.10 18.86
CA LEU A 528 22.52 2.95 19.43
C LEU A 528 21.44 3.58 18.54
N GLN A 529 21.69 4.80 18.05
CA GLN A 529 20.77 5.54 17.17
C GLN A 529 20.41 4.80 15.86
N HIS A 530 21.23 3.81 15.48
CA HIS A 530 21.11 3.04 14.25
C HIS A 530 20.61 1.61 14.47
N LEU A 531 20.28 1.24 15.70
CA LEU A 531 19.85 -0.12 16.06
C LEU A 531 18.32 -0.28 15.85
N PRO A 532 17.84 -1.39 15.26
CA PRO A 532 16.41 -1.65 15.13
C PRO A 532 15.73 -1.70 16.51
N ARG A 533 14.51 -1.14 16.64
CA ARG A 533 13.80 -1.02 17.93
C ARG A 533 13.82 -2.32 18.79
N PRO A 534 13.60 -3.53 18.25
CA PRO A 534 13.66 -4.76 19.06
C PRO A 534 15.05 -5.08 19.60
N LEU A 535 16.11 -4.83 18.82
CA LEU A 535 17.50 -5.00 19.24
C LEU A 535 17.94 -3.90 20.22
N PHE A 536 17.45 -2.66 20.04
CA PHE A 536 17.63 -1.56 21.00
C PHE A 536 17.00 -1.89 22.35
N PHE A 537 15.77 -2.41 22.35
CA PHE A 537 15.06 -2.79 23.57
C PHE A 537 15.82 -3.87 24.34
N ILE A 538 16.21 -4.97 23.68
CA ILE A 538 17.03 -6.04 24.30
C ILE A 538 18.38 -5.50 24.82
N PHE A 539 19.04 -4.59 24.08
CA PHE A 539 20.30 -3.99 24.53
C PHE A 539 20.13 -3.20 25.83
N MET A 540 19.10 -2.36 25.91
CA MET A 540 18.80 -1.58 27.12
C MET A 540 18.33 -2.45 28.29
N GLU A 541 17.51 -3.48 28.03
CA GLU A 541 17.06 -4.41 29.06
C GLU A 541 18.22 -5.18 29.70
N ILE A 542 19.22 -5.61 28.92
CA ILE A 542 20.35 -6.39 29.45
C ILE A 542 21.36 -5.50 30.20
N ILE A 543 21.50 -4.22 29.85
CA ILE A 543 22.27 -3.27 30.67
C ILE A 543 21.57 -3.09 32.02
N ALA A 544 20.27 -2.76 32.03
CA ALA A 544 19.51 -2.63 33.28
C ALA A 544 19.54 -3.92 34.12
N PHE A 545 19.51 -5.09 33.49
CA PHE A 545 19.65 -6.37 34.17
C PHE A 545 21.02 -6.55 34.83
N ASN A 546 22.11 -6.24 34.14
CA ASN A 546 23.47 -6.28 34.72
C ASN A 546 23.57 -5.35 35.93
N ASP A 547 23.06 -4.12 35.81
CA ASP A 547 23.10 -3.09 36.87
C ASP A 547 22.28 -3.49 38.11
N ILE A 548 21.17 -4.22 37.93
CA ILE A 548 20.29 -4.68 39.02
C ILE A 548 20.84 -5.95 39.72
N TYR A 549 21.44 -6.88 38.96
CA TYR A 549 21.78 -8.23 39.46
C TYR A 549 23.30 -8.48 39.67
N ASP A 550 24.18 -7.51 39.36
CA ASP A 550 25.67 -7.67 39.30
C ASP A 550 26.10 -8.88 38.42
N GLU A 551 25.29 -9.18 37.40
CA GLU A 551 25.62 -10.16 36.38
C GLU A 551 26.55 -9.55 35.33
N LYS A 552 27.56 -10.33 34.91
CA LYS A 552 28.61 -9.86 33.99
C LYS A 552 28.37 -10.40 32.57
N ILE A 553 27.18 -10.14 32.03
CA ILE A 553 26.84 -10.44 30.64
C ILE A 553 27.44 -9.34 29.76
N LEU A 554 28.46 -9.68 28.97
CA LEU A 554 29.08 -8.71 28.06
C LEU A 554 28.18 -8.51 26.83
N VAL A 555 27.87 -7.25 26.53
CA VAL A 555 27.01 -6.84 25.42
C VAL A 555 27.81 -6.00 24.43
N SER A 556 27.70 -6.29 23.13
CA SER A 556 28.39 -5.52 22.09
C SER A 556 27.59 -5.39 20.80
N ILE A 557 27.64 -4.23 20.15
CA ILE A 557 26.99 -4.00 18.84
C ILE A 557 28.01 -4.20 17.72
N LYS A 558 27.77 -5.22 16.89
CA LYS A 558 28.65 -5.59 15.77
C LYS A 558 27.90 -5.52 14.44
N GLY A 559 28.53 -4.92 13.46
CA GLY A 559 27.94 -4.68 12.14
C GLY A 559 28.70 -3.59 11.38
N ASP A 560 28.24 -3.32 10.16
CA ASP A 560 28.89 -2.40 9.21
C ASP A 560 28.00 -1.17 8.94
N LEU A 561 28.49 0.00 9.36
CA LEU A 561 27.79 1.27 9.20
C LEU A 561 27.77 1.77 7.75
N ALA A 562 28.76 1.40 6.92
CA ALA A 562 28.76 1.77 5.51
C ALA A 562 27.69 1.00 4.73
N LYS A 563 27.53 -0.30 5.01
CA LYS A 563 26.41 -1.10 4.47
C LYS A 563 25.04 -0.59 4.94
N LEU A 564 24.95 -0.09 6.18
CA LEU A 564 23.73 0.56 6.66
C LEU A 564 23.40 1.82 5.84
N ALA A 565 24.38 2.71 5.61
CA ALA A 565 24.19 3.92 4.81
C ALA A 565 23.76 3.62 3.36
N VAL A 566 24.36 2.60 2.72
CA VAL A 566 23.99 2.14 1.36
C VAL A 566 22.59 1.53 1.33
N ASN A 567 22.18 0.80 2.36
CA ASN A 567 20.83 0.24 2.45
C ASN A 567 19.77 1.33 2.72
N LEU A 568 20.13 2.37 3.48
CA LEU A 568 19.28 3.54 3.70
C LEU A 568 19.09 4.33 2.39
N SER A 569 20.15 4.65 1.65
CA SER A 569 20.03 5.38 0.38
C SER A 569 19.28 4.58 -0.70
N ARG A 570 19.43 3.25 -0.74
CA ARG A 570 18.58 2.36 -1.55
C ARG A 570 17.12 2.36 -1.10
N SER A 571 16.84 2.45 0.21
CA SER A 571 15.45 2.48 0.69
C SER A 571 14.69 3.75 0.26
N SER A 572 15.40 4.86 0.03
CA SER A 572 14.83 6.09 -0.54
C SER A 572 14.73 6.11 -2.08
N SER A 573 15.31 5.14 -2.79
CA SER A 573 15.27 5.08 -4.27
C SER A 573 14.32 4.02 -4.83
N LEU A 574 13.81 3.09 -4.02
CA LEU A 574 13.00 1.96 -4.49
C LEU A 574 11.50 2.32 -4.57
N GLN A 575 11.13 3.04 -5.64
CA GLN A 575 9.74 3.11 -6.10
C GLN A 575 9.38 1.81 -6.87
N ASP A 576 10.37 1.25 -7.58
CA ASP A 576 10.33 0.14 -8.56
C ASP A 576 9.80 -1.21 -8.03
N VAL A 577 9.79 -1.45 -6.71
CA VAL A 577 9.33 -2.74 -6.13
C VAL A 577 7.81 -2.74 -5.89
N SER A 578 7.17 -1.56 -5.88
CA SER A 578 5.70 -1.49 -5.78
C SER A 578 5.00 -1.96 -7.05
N GLU A 579 5.70 -1.96 -8.19
CA GLU A 579 5.21 -2.48 -9.47
C GLU A 579 5.28 -4.01 -9.47
N MET A 580 6.38 -4.60 -8.96
CA MET A 580 6.51 -6.05 -8.75
C MET A 580 5.55 -6.66 -7.71
N GLU A 581 4.95 -5.88 -6.79
CA GLU A 581 3.82 -6.35 -5.96
C GLU A 581 2.45 -6.12 -6.63
N ALA A 582 2.35 -5.27 -7.67
CA ALA A 582 1.11 -4.97 -8.38
C ALA A 582 0.85 -5.92 -9.56
N ASP A 583 1.87 -6.22 -10.37
CA ASP A 583 1.78 -7.07 -11.58
C ASP A 583 1.35 -8.52 -11.31
N ILE A 584 1.32 -8.96 -10.04
CA ILE A 584 0.93 -10.32 -9.63
C ILE A 584 -0.52 -10.37 -9.08
N VAL A 585 -1.26 -9.27 -9.11
CA VAL A 585 -2.68 -9.23 -8.69
C VAL A 585 -3.62 -9.68 -9.83
N ASP A 586 -3.25 -9.42 -11.10
CA ASP A 586 -4.03 -9.79 -12.28
C ASP A 586 -3.81 -11.27 -12.67
N GLY A 587 -4.34 -12.17 -11.84
CA GLY A 587 -4.21 -13.63 -11.95
C GLY A 587 -5.00 -14.30 -13.09
N GLU A 588 -5.04 -13.74 -14.30
CA GLU A 588 -5.79 -14.26 -15.45
C GLU A 588 -4.95 -14.71 -16.67
N ILE A 589 -3.68 -15.12 -16.50
CA ILE A 589 -2.93 -15.87 -17.53
C ILE A 589 -2.24 -17.09 -16.91
N LEU A 590 -2.72 -18.31 -17.25
CA LEU A 590 -1.96 -19.55 -17.52
C LEU A 590 -2.83 -20.84 -17.58
N THR A 591 -4.04 -20.78 -18.14
CA THR A 591 -4.78 -21.99 -18.56
C THR A 591 -4.74 -22.17 -20.08
N ASN A 592 -3.62 -22.62 -20.64
CA ASN A 592 -3.62 -23.39 -21.89
C ASN A 592 -2.33 -24.17 -22.18
N VAL A 593 -2.54 -25.46 -22.50
CA VAL A 593 -1.74 -26.45 -23.24
C VAL A 593 -0.37 -26.01 -23.82
N GLY A 594 0.69 -26.75 -23.49
CA GLY A 594 2.00 -26.62 -24.17
C GLY A 594 3.10 -27.56 -23.65
N SER A 595 3.02 -28.86 -23.92
CA SER A 595 4.00 -29.84 -23.40
C SER A 595 5.24 -30.04 -24.30
N GLN A 596 6.10 -29.03 -24.42
CA GLN A 596 7.54 -29.12 -24.80
C GLN A 596 8.17 -27.72 -24.86
N LEU A 597 9.48 -27.62 -24.55
CA LEU A 597 10.26 -26.38 -24.33
C LEU A 597 9.83 -25.66 -23.02
N ASP A 598 10.70 -25.07 -22.20
CA ASP A 598 12.06 -24.55 -22.45
C ASP A 598 12.92 -24.64 -21.15
N GLU A 599 14.22 -24.94 -21.24
CA GLU A 599 15.11 -24.93 -20.06
C GLU A 599 15.45 -23.52 -19.57
N SER A 600 15.47 -22.52 -20.48
CA SER A 600 15.82 -21.13 -20.14
C SER A 600 14.84 -20.51 -19.14
N ARG A 601 13.54 -20.78 -19.32
CA ARG A 601 12.48 -20.37 -18.39
C ARG A 601 12.69 -20.90 -16.99
N VAL A 602 13.10 -22.17 -16.85
CA VAL A 602 13.32 -22.80 -15.55
C VAL A 602 14.48 -22.14 -14.79
N ASP A 603 15.47 -21.56 -15.49
CA ASP A 603 16.56 -20.82 -14.87
C ASP A 603 16.20 -19.35 -14.57
N GLU A 604 15.35 -18.71 -15.36
CA GLU A 604 14.77 -17.38 -15.02
C GLU A 604 13.81 -17.48 -13.82
N GLU A 605 12.96 -18.51 -13.79
CA GLU A 605 12.04 -18.81 -12.70
C GLU A 605 12.80 -19.09 -11.37
N LYS A 606 13.92 -19.85 -11.41
CA LYS A 606 14.84 -19.99 -10.26
C LYS A 606 15.45 -18.67 -9.80
N ARG A 607 15.97 -17.85 -10.73
CA ARG A 607 16.59 -16.55 -10.40
C ARG A 607 15.58 -15.62 -9.73
N MET A 608 14.33 -15.59 -10.21
CA MET A 608 13.26 -14.82 -9.60
C MET A 608 12.95 -15.31 -8.18
N GLN A 609 12.88 -16.63 -7.97
CA GLN A 609 12.68 -17.22 -6.65
C GLN A 609 13.84 -16.93 -5.68
N GLU A 610 15.08 -16.97 -6.16
CA GLU A 610 16.28 -16.68 -5.36
C GLU A 610 16.38 -15.18 -4.99
N ASN A 611 16.07 -14.28 -5.92
CA ASN A 611 15.96 -12.83 -5.67
C ASN A 611 14.89 -12.53 -4.61
N LEU A 612 13.70 -13.15 -4.70
CA LEU A 612 12.63 -13.01 -3.70
C LEU A 612 13.05 -13.56 -2.32
N ARG A 613 13.78 -14.68 -2.30
CA ARG A 613 14.34 -15.26 -1.08
C ARG A 613 15.35 -14.32 -0.42
N GLU A 614 16.30 -13.76 -1.17
CA GLU A 614 17.27 -12.79 -0.62
C GLU A 614 16.55 -11.51 -0.12
N TYR A 615 15.57 -11.01 -0.87
CA TYR A 615 14.78 -9.84 -0.48
C TYR A 615 14.04 -10.07 0.85
N HIS A 616 13.27 -11.15 0.99
CA HIS A 616 12.51 -11.40 2.22
C HIS A 616 13.39 -11.74 3.43
N LEU A 617 14.49 -12.47 3.22
CA LEU A 617 15.44 -12.84 4.28
C LEU A 617 16.47 -11.75 4.61
N SER A 618 16.35 -10.55 4.02
CA SER A 618 17.33 -9.46 4.16
C SER A 618 17.54 -9.00 5.61
N VAL A 619 18.69 -9.39 6.17
CA VAL A 619 19.08 -9.14 7.56
C VAL A 619 19.63 -7.72 7.73
N HIS A 620 19.36 -7.12 8.89
CA HIS A 620 19.85 -5.80 9.25
C HIS A 620 21.40 -5.76 9.38
N PRO A 621 22.10 -4.73 8.85
CA PRO A 621 23.57 -4.65 8.91
C PRO A 621 24.18 -4.55 10.30
N LEU A 622 23.41 -4.11 11.31
CA LEU A 622 23.81 -4.11 12.72
C LEU A 622 23.12 -5.24 13.49
N SER A 623 23.89 -5.93 14.33
CA SER A 623 23.48 -7.04 15.20
C SER A 623 23.98 -6.82 16.64
N VAL A 624 23.28 -7.40 17.61
CA VAL A 624 23.72 -7.41 19.02
C VAL A 624 24.38 -8.75 19.31
N GLN A 625 25.53 -8.73 19.98
CA GLN A 625 26.16 -9.93 20.50
C GLN A 625 26.17 -9.91 22.03
N LEU A 626 25.70 -11.00 22.62
CA LEU A 626 25.67 -11.25 24.05
C LEU A 626 26.66 -12.37 24.38
N GLU A 627 27.37 -12.23 25.48
CA GLU A 627 28.36 -13.19 25.96
C GLU A 627 28.06 -13.50 27.43
N ILE A 628 27.52 -14.70 27.67
CA ILE A 628 27.05 -15.17 28.98
C ILE A 628 28.01 -16.25 29.49
N SER A 629 28.84 -15.89 30.46
CA SER A 629 29.74 -16.81 31.15
C SER A 629 29.01 -17.66 32.21
N LEU A 630 29.49 -18.89 32.41
CA LEU A 630 29.07 -19.78 33.48
C LEU A 630 30.24 -20.13 34.41
N ASP A 631 29.90 -20.42 35.67
CA ASP A 631 30.80 -20.86 36.75
C ASP A 631 31.77 -21.99 36.35
N ASN A 632 31.32 -22.87 35.44
CA ASN A 632 32.08 -24.01 34.91
C ASN A 632 33.11 -23.63 33.83
N GLY A 633 33.36 -22.34 33.58
CA GLY A 633 34.29 -21.87 32.54
C GLY A 633 33.78 -22.00 31.10
N CYS A 634 32.47 -22.25 30.91
CA CYS A 634 31.83 -22.26 29.61
C CYS A 634 31.26 -20.87 29.28
N VAL A 635 31.34 -20.45 28.02
CA VAL A 635 30.82 -19.14 27.58
C VAL A 635 29.84 -19.33 26.42
N LEU A 636 28.62 -18.83 26.59
CA LEU A 636 27.56 -18.83 25.59
C LEU A 636 27.57 -17.51 24.83
N LEU A 637 27.84 -17.56 23.52
CA LEU A 637 27.80 -16.44 22.59
C LEU A 637 26.48 -16.47 21.81
N LEU A 638 25.69 -15.41 21.92
CA LEU A 638 24.44 -15.23 21.17
C LEU A 638 24.60 -14.07 20.20
N LYS A 639 24.43 -14.31 18.89
CA LYS A 639 24.37 -13.26 17.86
C LYS A 639 22.91 -13.02 17.49
N LEU A 640 22.34 -11.94 18.01
CA LEU A 640 20.97 -11.50 17.75
C LEU A 640 20.91 -10.65 16.49
N GLN A 641 20.09 -11.04 15.54
CA GLN A 641 19.88 -10.39 14.25
C GLN A 641 18.40 -10.02 14.07
N TYR A 642 18.14 -9.05 13.21
CA TYR A 642 16.78 -8.57 12.90
C TYR A 642 16.55 -8.63 11.39
N LEU A 643 15.46 -9.29 10.99
CA LEU A 643 15.04 -9.46 9.59
C LEU A 643 14.22 -8.24 9.18
N THR A 644 14.72 -7.44 8.23
CA THR A 644 14.15 -6.10 7.98
C THR A 644 12.75 -6.16 7.35
N ARG A 645 12.51 -7.09 6.41
CA ARG A 645 11.23 -7.26 5.71
C ARG A 645 10.22 -8.09 6.50
N LEU A 646 10.69 -9.12 7.20
CA LEU A 646 9.85 -10.00 8.04
C LEU A 646 9.58 -9.42 9.44
N LYS A 647 10.33 -8.40 9.87
CA LYS A 647 10.22 -7.72 11.19
C LYS A 647 10.36 -8.65 12.39
N LEU A 648 11.06 -9.76 12.23
CA LEU A 648 11.32 -10.78 13.25
C LEU A 648 12.78 -10.76 13.71
N LEU A 649 13.01 -11.22 14.94
CA LEU A 649 14.34 -11.47 15.48
C LEU A 649 14.78 -12.93 15.23
N SER A 650 16.06 -13.10 14.95
CA SER A 650 16.72 -14.41 14.86
C SER A 650 17.98 -14.45 15.72
N VAL A 651 18.43 -15.66 16.07
CA VAL A 651 19.67 -15.87 16.83
C VAL A 651 20.50 -17.03 16.26
N HIS A 652 21.81 -16.81 16.14
CA HIS A 652 22.79 -17.89 16.09
C HIS A 652 23.44 -18.06 17.46
N THR A 653 23.67 -19.32 17.85
CA THR A 653 24.28 -19.70 19.13
C THR A 653 25.64 -20.32 18.89
N ASN A 654 26.67 -19.86 19.59
CA ASN A 654 28.00 -20.48 19.61
C ASN A 654 28.43 -20.65 21.07
N VAL A 655 29.22 -21.68 21.37
CA VAL A 655 29.67 -21.99 22.74
C VAL A 655 31.17 -22.24 22.77
N GLN A 656 31.86 -21.48 23.61
CA GLN A 656 33.25 -21.76 23.96
C GLN A 656 33.27 -22.70 25.16
N LEU A 657 33.96 -23.83 25.01
CA LEU A 657 34.16 -24.85 26.03
C LEU A 657 35.62 -24.84 26.50
N PRO A 658 35.91 -25.17 27.77
CA PRO A 658 37.27 -25.37 28.25
C PRO A 658 38.08 -26.38 27.41
N ASN A 659 39.40 -26.20 27.34
CA ASN A 659 40.28 -26.86 26.35
C ASN A 659 40.20 -28.39 26.26
N GLU A 660 39.87 -29.10 27.35
CA GLU A 660 39.69 -30.56 27.34
C GLU A 660 38.30 -30.99 26.82
N ALA A 661 37.29 -30.15 26.99
CA ALA A 661 35.91 -30.40 26.60
C ALA A 661 35.61 -29.97 25.14
N SER A 662 36.33 -28.97 24.62
CA SER A 662 36.17 -28.52 23.23
C SER A 662 36.60 -29.58 22.21
N ALA A 663 37.73 -30.24 22.45
CA ALA A 663 38.27 -31.33 21.63
C ALA A 663 37.50 -32.67 21.74
N ALA A 664 36.53 -32.78 22.64
CA ALA A 664 35.76 -34.00 22.84
C ALA A 664 34.81 -34.27 21.65
N ARG A 665 34.76 -35.52 21.18
CA ARG A 665 34.00 -35.96 19.98
C ARG A 665 32.50 -35.63 19.98
N PHE A 666 31.93 -35.31 21.16
CA PHE A 666 30.50 -35.01 21.32
C PHE A 666 30.18 -33.50 21.43
N SER A 667 31.19 -32.62 21.53
CA SER A 667 31.00 -31.18 21.72
C SER A 667 30.14 -30.57 20.61
N HIS A 668 30.50 -30.86 19.36
CA HIS A 668 29.90 -30.26 18.16
C HIS A 668 28.38 -30.46 18.03
N PHE A 669 27.80 -31.57 18.48
CA PHE A 669 26.34 -31.78 18.37
C PHE A 669 25.57 -31.48 19.66
N LEU A 670 26.21 -31.55 20.83
CA LEU A 670 25.56 -31.12 22.08
C LEU A 670 25.41 -29.60 22.19
N PHE A 671 26.29 -28.85 21.50
CA PHE A 671 26.33 -27.39 21.51
C PHE A 671 26.20 -26.77 20.09
N ASN A 672 25.56 -27.50 19.15
CA ASN A 672 25.13 -26.92 17.88
C ASN A 672 23.96 -25.93 18.06
N GLU A 673 23.43 -25.41 16.96
CA GLU A 673 22.32 -24.44 16.97
C GLU A 673 21.02 -24.95 17.64
N SER A 674 20.85 -26.27 17.86
CA SER A 674 19.74 -26.84 18.63
C SER A 674 19.91 -26.76 20.16
N LEU A 675 20.91 -26.00 20.63
CA LEU A 675 21.19 -25.78 22.05
C LEU A 675 19.99 -25.21 22.81
N LEU A 676 19.30 -24.23 22.22
CA LEU A 676 18.16 -23.52 22.82
C LEU A 676 16.79 -24.08 22.35
N ASP A 677 16.76 -25.14 21.53
CA ASP A 677 15.52 -25.80 21.12
C ASP A 677 14.74 -26.27 22.34
N PHE A 678 13.46 -25.91 22.39
CA PHE A 678 12.57 -26.18 23.52
C PHE A 678 13.14 -25.70 24.87
N LEU A 679 13.75 -24.51 24.89
CA LEU A 679 14.02 -23.77 26.14
C LEU A 679 12.70 -23.54 26.92
N PHE A 680 11.62 -23.30 26.18
CA PHE A 680 10.24 -23.30 26.65
C PHE A 680 9.41 -24.35 25.89
N PRO A 681 8.25 -24.79 26.41
CA PRO A 681 7.38 -25.73 25.71
C PRO A 681 6.99 -25.25 24.30
N ASN A 682 6.93 -26.20 23.36
CA ASN A 682 6.53 -26.02 21.95
C ASN A 682 7.36 -25.05 21.06
N ASP A 683 8.38 -24.37 21.61
CA ASP A 683 9.26 -23.45 20.87
C ASP A 683 10.52 -24.16 20.35
N SER A 684 10.54 -24.55 19.07
CA SER A 684 11.69 -25.18 18.42
C SER A 684 12.66 -24.20 17.76
N GLY A 685 12.26 -22.93 17.56
CA GLY A 685 13.00 -21.98 16.72
C GLY A 685 13.06 -22.32 15.22
N THR A 686 12.47 -23.44 14.79
CA THR A 686 12.45 -23.93 13.39
C THR A 686 11.17 -23.57 12.62
N THR A 687 10.25 -22.82 13.23
CA THR A 687 8.97 -22.41 12.62
C THR A 687 8.79 -20.92 12.73
N CYS A 688 8.35 -20.25 11.67
CA CYS A 688 8.10 -18.81 11.70
C CYS A 688 7.10 -18.42 12.82
N PRO A 689 7.45 -17.52 13.77
CA PRO A 689 6.59 -17.18 14.90
C PRO A 689 5.28 -16.46 14.54
N ASP A 690 5.28 -15.66 13.48
CA ASP A 690 4.14 -14.84 13.07
C ASP A 690 3.45 -15.44 11.85
N VAL A 691 2.14 -15.66 11.93
CA VAL A 691 1.34 -16.29 10.84
C VAL A 691 1.29 -15.44 9.57
N ALA A 692 1.28 -14.11 9.68
CA ALA A 692 1.29 -13.22 8.51
C ALA A 692 2.68 -13.18 7.85
N MET A 693 3.76 -13.30 8.62
CA MET A 693 5.11 -13.40 8.06
C MET A 693 5.40 -14.81 7.51
N ALA A 694 4.81 -15.85 8.12
CA ALA A 694 4.79 -17.20 7.57
C ALA A 694 4.12 -17.20 6.18
N ALA A 695 2.96 -16.55 5.99
CA ALA A 695 2.34 -16.44 4.67
C ALA A 695 3.25 -15.78 3.61
N LYS A 696 4.09 -14.81 3.99
CA LYS A 696 5.10 -14.22 3.08
C LYS A 696 6.24 -15.18 2.75
N LEU A 697 6.70 -15.99 3.70
CA LEU A 697 7.66 -17.08 3.44
C LEU A 697 7.03 -18.17 2.55
N GLN A 698 5.73 -18.44 2.72
CA GLN A 698 4.97 -19.38 1.90
C GLN A 698 4.94 -18.95 0.44
N TYR A 699 4.73 -17.65 0.19
CA TYR A 699 4.58 -17.10 -1.15
C TYR A 699 5.76 -17.45 -2.08
N TYR A 700 7.00 -17.12 -1.69
CA TYR A 700 8.17 -17.45 -2.52
C TYR A 700 8.49 -18.97 -2.54
N LYS A 701 8.16 -19.72 -1.48
CA LYS A 701 8.33 -21.19 -1.47
C LYS A 701 7.27 -21.93 -2.32
N CYS A 702 6.08 -21.36 -2.52
CA CYS A 702 4.94 -22.06 -3.11
C CYS A 702 4.65 -21.74 -4.59
N LEU A 703 5.46 -20.90 -5.25
CA LEU A 703 5.39 -20.63 -6.70
C LEU A 703 5.26 -21.90 -7.56
N PHE A 704 5.75 -23.05 -7.10
CA PHE A 704 5.77 -24.31 -7.85
C PHE A 704 5.09 -25.52 -7.18
N HIS A 705 4.34 -25.36 -6.07
CA HIS A 705 3.70 -26.50 -5.40
C HIS A 705 2.30 -26.20 -4.81
N PHE A 706 1.27 -26.48 -5.62
CA PHE A 706 -0.15 -26.40 -5.26
C PHE A 706 -0.54 -27.27 -4.05
N ALA A 707 0.29 -28.28 -3.71
CA ALA A 707 0.06 -29.21 -2.60
C ALA A 707 0.33 -28.60 -1.20
N ILE A 708 0.96 -27.42 -1.09
CA ILE A 708 1.41 -26.84 0.20
C ILE A 708 0.40 -25.84 0.78
N LEU A 709 -0.74 -25.60 0.11
CA LEU A 709 -1.79 -24.64 0.52
C LEU A 709 -2.41 -24.87 1.92
N PHE A 710 -2.12 -25.98 2.60
CA PHE A 710 -2.71 -26.33 3.91
C PHE A 710 -1.71 -26.80 4.99
N GLN A 711 -0.45 -26.34 4.97
CA GLN A 711 0.45 -26.53 6.11
C GLN A 711 0.36 -25.35 7.12
N PRO A 712 -0.11 -25.56 8.36
CA PRO A 712 -0.34 -24.47 9.33
C PRO A 712 0.91 -24.01 10.09
N ARG A 713 2.08 -24.62 9.83
CA ARG A 713 3.39 -24.17 10.28
C ARG A 713 4.37 -24.41 9.15
N ILE A 714 5.11 -23.36 8.77
CA ILE A 714 6.15 -23.45 7.75
C ILE A 714 7.48 -23.69 8.45
N ASP A 715 8.15 -24.75 8.04
CA ASP A 715 9.51 -25.06 8.50
C ASP A 715 10.51 -24.14 7.77
N ILE A 716 11.42 -23.56 8.54
CA ILE A 716 12.50 -22.69 8.05
C ILE A 716 13.86 -23.40 8.09
N ALA A 717 13.91 -24.72 8.26
CA ALA A 717 15.15 -25.49 8.40
C ALA A 717 16.21 -25.20 7.32
N GLU A 718 15.79 -24.92 6.08
CA GLU A 718 16.64 -24.57 4.92
C GLU A 718 17.19 -23.12 4.97
N GLU A 719 16.64 -22.28 5.85
CA GLU A 719 17.05 -20.89 6.09
C GLU A 719 17.79 -20.70 7.43
N ILE A 720 17.74 -21.67 8.36
CA ILE A 720 18.35 -21.52 9.69
C ILE A 720 19.86 -21.22 9.59
N GLU A 721 20.59 -21.86 8.68
CA GLU A 721 22.05 -21.66 8.54
C GLU A 721 22.41 -20.25 8.05
N THR A 722 21.55 -19.59 7.26
CA THR A 722 21.80 -18.24 6.73
C THR A 722 21.23 -17.11 7.59
N VAL A 723 20.15 -17.38 8.34
CA VAL A 723 19.37 -16.37 9.08
C VAL A 723 19.43 -16.53 10.59
N GLY A 724 19.64 -17.74 11.10
CA GLY A 724 19.53 -18.10 12.50
C GLY A 724 18.10 -18.48 12.92
N ARG A 725 17.95 -18.98 14.14
CA ARG A 725 16.67 -19.53 14.64
C ARG A 725 15.73 -18.45 15.13
N MET A 726 14.44 -18.58 14.79
CA MET A 726 13.39 -17.61 15.15
C MET A 726 12.53 -18.16 16.30
N TYR A 727 13.02 -18.05 17.53
CA TYR A 727 12.29 -18.49 18.72
C TYR A 727 11.15 -17.53 19.11
N PHE A 728 10.08 -18.05 19.71
CA PHE A 728 8.99 -17.24 20.28
C PHE A 728 9.43 -16.45 21.51
N TRP A 729 10.24 -17.04 22.39
CA TRP A 729 10.77 -16.31 23.56
C TRP A 729 11.64 -15.11 23.15
N LEU A 730 12.35 -15.21 22.03
CA LEU A 730 13.18 -14.12 21.49
C LEU A 730 12.33 -12.97 20.92
N GLN A 731 11.19 -13.27 20.29
CA GLN A 731 10.27 -12.21 19.84
C GLN A 731 9.75 -11.42 21.04
N ARG A 732 9.29 -12.11 22.10
CA ARG A 732 8.84 -11.46 23.34
C ARG A 732 9.93 -10.61 23.99
N LEU A 733 11.18 -11.08 24.00
CA LEU A 733 12.34 -10.32 24.49
C LEU A 733 12.56 -9.03 23.67
N GLY A 734 12.29 -9.04 22.37
CA GLY A 734 12.32 -7.86 21.51
C GLY A 734 11.09 -6.94 21.61
N ASN A 735 10.18 -7.20 22.55
CA ASN A 735 8.84 -6.60 22.61
C ASN A 735 8.06 -6.73 21.28
N LEU A 736 8.25 -7.86 20.59
CA LEU A 736 7.48 -8.28 19.41
C LEU A 736 6.43 -9.31 19.84
N MET A 737 5.16 -9.00 19.57
CA MET A 737 4.01 -9.86 19.87
C MET A 737 3.47 -10.48 18.58
N PRO A 738 4.02 -11.62 18.10
CA PRO A 738 3.60 -12.23 16.85
C PRO A 738 2.17 -12.79 16.92
N VAL A 739 1.45 -12.79 15.79
CA VAL A 739 0.06 -13.27 15.74
C VAL A 739 0.03 -14.81 15.70
N THR A 740 -0.19 -15.44 16.87
CA THR A 740 -0.20 -16.91 17.02
C THR A 740 -1.60 -17.53 16.86
N GLN A 741 -1.72 -18.60 16.05
CA GLN A 741 -3.00 -19.23 15.72
C GLN A 741 -3.66 -20.11 16.80
N GLN A 742 -2.95 -20.55 17.84
CA GLN A 742 -3.47 -21.52 18.82
C GLN A 742 -3.51 -21.02 20.27
N ARG A 743 -4.69 -21.11 20.92
CA ARG A 743 -4.88 -20.81 22.35
C ARG A 743 -4.09 -21.73 23.30
N SER A 744 -3.62 -22.88 22.84
CA SER A 744 -2.82 -23.85 23.62
C SER A 744 -1.39 -23.36 23.85
N ASP A 745 -0.72 -22.83 22.82
CA ASP A 745 0.65 -22.30 22.94
C ASP A 745 0.66 -21.01 23.80
N VAL A 746 -0.46 -20.28 23.83
CA VAL A 746 -0.68 -19.10 24.69
C VAL A 746 -0.64 -19.42 26.19
N THR A 747 -0.70 -20.69 26.62
CA THR A 747 -0.64 -21.06 28.06
C THR A 747 0.70 -20.70 28.73
N VAL A 748 1.78 -20.51 27.96
CA VAL A 748 3.07 -20.00 28.45
C VAL A 748 3.15 -18.46 28.38
N MET A 749 2.24 -17.82 27.64
CA MET A 749 2.15 -16.37 27.45
C MET A 749 1.03 -15.72 28.29
N ARG A 750 0.25 -16.50 29.04
CA ARG A 750 -0.81 -16.02 29.95
C ARG A 750 -0.87 -16.80 31.25
N THR A 751 -0.14 -16.32 32.24
CA THR A 751 -0.74 -16.12 33.57
C THR A 751 -1.80 -15.02 33.46
N ASP A 752 -2.88 -15.10 34.24
CA ASP A 752 -4.03 -14.20 34.09
C ASP A 752 -3.73 -12.76 34.56
N VAL A 753 -3.42 -11.88 33.62
CA VAL A 753 -3.22 -10.43 33.85
C VAL A 753 -4.02 -9.63 32.79
N ASN A 754 -4.62 -8.50 33.19
CA ASN A 754 -5.31 -7.61 32.26
C ASN A 754 -4.31 -6.89 31.34
N LEU A 755 -4.70 -6.66 30.09
CA LEU A 755 -3.92 -5.93 29.07
C LEU A 755 -3.82 -4.40 29.33
N SER A 756 -4.05 -3.97 30.57
CA SER A 756 -3.95 -2.59 31.05
C SER A 756 -2.59 -2.31 31.72
N ASP A 757 -2.02 -3.32 32.39
CA ASP A 757 -1.01 -3.11 33.43
C ASP A 757 0.34 -3.73 33.03
N LEU A 758 0.96 -3.21 31.96
CA LEU A 758 2.32 -3.56 31.57
C LEU A 758 3.34 -2.92 32.53
N ASN A 759 3.51 -3.52 33.71
CA ASN A 759 4.57 -3.17 34.64
C ASN A 759 5.94 -3.60 34.09
N VAL A 760 6.97 -2.77 34.34
CA VAL A 760 8.36 -3.05 33.93
C VAL A 760 8.91 -4.33 34.60
N SER A 761 8.38 -4.71 35.78
CA SER A 761 8.70 -5.96 36.47
C SER A 761 8.52 -7.17 35.56
N ASP A 762 7.35 -7.32 34.93
CA ASP A 762 6.98 -8.48 34.12
C ASP A 762 7.92 -8.75 32.92
N SER A 763 8.67 -7.73 32.48
CA SER A 763 9.69 -7.86 31.43
C SER A 763 11.05 -8.25 32.00
N MET A 764 11.48 -7.62 33.10
CA MET A 764 12.71 -7.99 33.83
C MET A 764 12.64 -9.40 34.42
N ASP A 765 11.50 -9.79 35.00
CA ASP A 765 11.23 -11.13 35.53
C ASP A 765 11.24 -12.18 34.39
N PHE A 766 10.82 -11.79 33.18
CA PHE A 766 10.90 -12.64 31.99
C PHE A 766 12.35 -12.77 31.48
N LEU A 767 13.11 -11.67 31.39
CA LEU A 767 14.53 -11.70 31.03
C LEU A 767 15.35 -12.55 32.02
N PHE A 768 15.14 -12.37 33.32
CA PHE A 768 15.72 -13.22 34.37
C PHE A 768 15.39 -14.70 34.14
N THR A 769 14.11 -15.01 33.86
CA THR A 769 13.66 -16.38 33.57
C THR A 769 14.34 -16.96 32.32
N VAL A 770 14.52 -16.18 31.26
CA VAL A 770 15.21 -16.59 30.02
C VAL A 770 16.70 -16.86 30.30
N ILE A 771 17.40 -15.95 30.97
CA ILE A 771 18.83 -16.11 31.31
C ILE A 771 19.04 -17.31 32.24
N ALA A 772 18.20 -17.46 33.27
CA ALA A 772 18.26 -18.62 34.17
C ALA A 772 18.01 -19.95 33.44
N ALA A 773 17.06 -19.98 32.48
CA ALA A 773 16.81 -21.14 31.63
C ALA A 773 18.01 -21.45 30.71
N MET A 774 18.65 -20.43 30.11
CA MET A 774 19.85 -20.59 29.28
C MET A 774 21.02 -21.15 30.11
N LYS A 775 21.34 -20.56 31.27
CA LYS A 775 22.39 -21.04 32.17
C LYS A 775 22.12 -22.48 32.64
N ARG A 776 20.87 -22.80 32.96
CA ARG A 776 20.44 -24.16 33.29
C ARG A 776 20.66 -25.13 32.13
N ARG A 777 20.22 -24.79 30.91
CA ARG A 777 20.41 -25.62 29.70
C ARG A 777 21.89 -25.86 29.40
N MET A 778 22.73 -24.85 29.56
CA MET A 778 24.19 -24.94 29.40
C MET A 778 24.82 -25.89 30.44
N ARG A 779 24.49 -25.74 31.74
CA ARG A 779 24.95 -26.63 32.83
C ARG A 779 24.58 -28.08 32.56
N ILE A 780 23.34 -28.33 32.14
CA ILE A 780 22.81 -29.65 31.77
C ILE A 780 23.59 -30.26 30.59
N ARG A 781 23.75 -29.51 29.49
CA ARG A 781 24.48 -29.99 28.30
C ARG A 781 25.96 -30.27 28.60
N PHE A 782 26.56 -29.50 29.51
CA PHE A 782 27.95 -29.72 29.96
C PHE A 782 28.07 -30.97 30.83
N SER A 783 27.18 -31.17 31.80
CA SER A 783 27.13 -32.43 32.59
C SER A 783 26.91 -33.64 31.67
N LEU A 784 26.01 -33.54 30.68
CA LEU A 784 25.80 -34.61 29.70
C LEU A 784 27.06 -34.86 28.84
N LEU A 785 27.80 -33.82 28.44
CA LEU A 785 29.08 -33.98 27.75
C LEU A 785 30.09 -34.74 28.61
N GLN A 786 30.21 -34.42 29.90
CA GLN A 786 31.10 -35.13 30.84
C GLN A 786 30.70 -36.62 30.99
N GLN A 787 29.40 -36.91 31.09
CA GLN A 787 28.86 -38.28 31.15
C GLN A 787 29.17 -39.07 29.87
N LEU A 788 29.01 -38.46 28.68
CA LEU A 788 29.34 -39.11 27.40
C LEU A 788 30.85 -39.31 27.22
N ILE A 789 31.70 -38.38 27.69
CA ILE A 789 33.16 -38.54 27.69
C ILE A 789 33.58 -39.73 28.56
N SER A 790 33.02 -39.86 29.78
CA SER A 790 33.35 -40.98 30.66
C SER A 790 32.86 -42.33 30.11
N MET A 791 31.70 -42.34 29.44
CA MET A 791 31.20 -43.54 28.74
C MET A 791 32.05 -43.90 27.51
N TRP A 792 32.63 -42.91 26.82
CA TRP A 792 33.57 -43.14 25.71
C TRP A 792 34.93 -43.67 26.17
N SER A 793 35.45 -43.19 27.31
CA SER A 793 36.68 -43.73 27.91
C SER A 793 36.48 -45.09 28.61
N LEU A 794 35.26 -45.65 28.55
CA LEU A 794 34.82 -46.88 29.23
C LEU A 794 34.92 -46.82 30.77
N GLU A 795 35.19 -45.64 31.34
CA GLU A 795 35.24 -45.39 32.78
C GLU A 795 33.89 -44.85 33.27
N LEU A 796 32.99 -45.73 33.71
CA LEU A 796 31.70 -45.29 34.27
C LEU A 796 31.89 -44.59 35.62
N LYS A 797 31.88 -43.25 35.60
CA LYS A 797 31.93 -42.37 36.79
C LYS A 797 30.51 -42.10 37.29
N TYR A 798 30.35 -42.05 38.61
CA TYR A 798 29.03 -41.96 39.29
C TYR A 798 29.11 -40.98 40.47
N PRO A 799 27.99 -40.33 40.87
CA PRO A 799 27.92 -39.57 42.11
C PRO A 799 28.24 -40.41 43.35
N ASP A 800 28.90 -39.82 44.36
CA ASP A 800 29.34 -40.53 45.57
C ASP A 800 28.20 -41.19 46.36
N SER A 801 27.01 -40.57 46.38
CA SER A 801 25.80 -41.15 46.99
C SER A 801 25.34 -42.44 46.28
N VAL A 802 25.54 -42.51 44.95
CA VAL A 802 25.21 -43.64 44.07
C VAL A 802 26.36 -44.67 44.00
N ALA A 803 27.60 -44.27 44.33
CA ALA A 803 28.73 -45.18 44.47
C ALA A 803 28.47 -46.27 45.53
N SER A 804 27.65 -45.97 46.54
CA SER A 804 27.19 -46.93 47.56
C SER A 804 26.36 -48.11 47.02
N TRP A 805 25.84 -48.04 45.78
CA TRP A 805 24.93 -49.05 45.23
C TRP A 805 25.69 -50.29 44.70
N SER A 806 26.19 -51.09 45.65
CA SER A 806 26.83 -52.41 45.50
C SER A 806 28.15 -52.47 44.72
N SER A 807 29.02 -53.40 45.17
CA SER A 807 30.34 -53.69 44.58
C SER A 807 30.31 -54.76 43.48
N VAL A 808 29.14 -55.32 43.16
CA VAL A 808 28.97 -56.47 42.24
C VAL A 808 29.37 -56.13 40.79
N ALA A 809 29.42 -54.84 40.42
CA ALA A 809 29.70 -54.38 39.06
C ALA A 809 31.09 -54.76 38.50
N GLY A 810 32.05 -55.17 39.34
CA GLY A 810 33.44 -55.42 38.93
C GLY A 810 33.70 -56.62 38.00
N ALA A 811 32.68 -57.44 37.70
CA ALA A 811 32.80 -58.61 36.84
C ALA A 811 32.15 -58.47 35.45
N VAL A 812 31.56 -57.30 35.13
CA VAL A 812 30.99 -57.01 33.80
C VAL A 812 31.99 -56.20 32.98
N GLU A 813 32.42 -56.74 31.86
CA GLU A 813 33.28 -56.05 30.90
C GLU A 813 32.45 -55.04 30.08
N PHE A 814 32.78 -53.75 30.15
CA PHE A 814 32.24 -52.74 29.24
C PHE A 814 33.12 -52.70 27.98
N LEU A 815 32.63 -53.28 26.88
CA LEU A 815 33.44 -53.61 25.70
C LEU A 815 33.58 -52.48 24.69
N SER A 816 32.51 -51.72 24.40
CA SER A 816 32.59 -50.55 23.53
C SER A 816 31.40 -49.61 23.69
N TRP A 817 31.64 -48.33 23.41
CA TRP A 817 30.63 -47.30 23.18
C TRP A 817 30.79 -46.76 21.75
N ARG A 818 29.68 -46.54 21.03
CA ARG A 818 29.67 -46.03 19.66
C ARG A 818 28.49 -45.08 19.46
N CYS A 819 28.67 -44.05 18.62
CA CYS A 819 27.54 -43.33 18.06
C CYS A 819 26.77 -44.24 17.09
N ALA A 820 25.47 -43.98 16.92
CA ALA A 820 24.61 -44.64 15.95
C ALA A 820 23.76 -43.58 15.23
N THR A 821 22.91 -44.02 14.29
CA THR A 821 21.96 -43.20 13.54
C THR A 821 20.52 -43.65 13.78
N PHE A 822 19.54 -42.84 13.39
CA PHE A 822 18.14 -43.26 13.41
C PHE A 822 17.89 -44.49 12.51
N ALA A 823 18.60 -44.60 11.38
CA ALA A 823 18.50 -45.75 10.47
C ALA A 823 18.94 -47.06 11.15
N ASP A 824 20.01 -47.04 11.95
CA ASP A 824 20.43 -48.20 12.76
C ASP A 824 19.31 -48.64 13.72
N PHE A 825 18.64 -47.68 14.36
CA PHE A 825 17.53 -47.92 15.28
C PHE A 825 16.26 -48.41 14.58
N GLN A 826 16.00 -48.00 13.33
CA GLN A 826 14.89 -48.50 12.50
C GLN A 826 15.11 -49.95 12.04
N ILE A 827 16.37 -50.36 11.81
CA ILE A 827 16.70 -51.72 11.36
C ILE A 827 16.78 -52.70 12.53
N HIS A 828 17.21 -52.25 13.72
CA HIS A 828 17.56 -53.14 14.82
C HIS A 828 16.36 -53.76 15.58
N ASP A 829 16.48 -55.06 15.89
CA ASP A 829 15.44 -55.94 16.45
C ASP A 829 14.78 -55.42 17.75
N ALA A 830 15.55 -54.71 18.58
CA ALA A 830 15.07 -54.20 19.87
C ALA A 830 14.36 -52.84 19.79
N THR A 831 14.48 -52.10 18.69
CA THR A 831 14.07 -50.68 18.58
C THR A 831 13.14 -50.37 17.41
N LYS A 832 13.10 -51.22 16.38
CA LYS A 832 12.31 -51.02 15.16
C LYS A 832 10.86 -50.62 15.42
N ARG A 833 10.13 -51.38 16.25
CA ARG A 833 8.73 -51.11 16.58
C ARG A 833 8.53 -49.82 17.38
N GLN A 834 9.54 -49.38 18.15
CA GLN A 834 9.49 -48.12 18.90
C GLN A 834 9.68 -46.93 17.96
N CYS A 835 10.49 -47.06 16.91
CA CYS A 835 10.57 -46.10 15.80
C CYS A 835 9.23 -46.03 15.04
N GLU A 836 8.66 -47.19 14.68
CA GLU A 836 7.34 -47.28 14.00
C GLU A 836 6.22 -46.60 14.83
N ASN A 837 6.21 -46.79 16.14
CA ASN A 837 5.24 -46.17 17.07
C ASN A 837 5.58 -44.72 17.48
N LYS A 838 6.58 -44.07 16.86
CA LYS A 838 7.05 -42.71 17.18
C LYS A 838 7.40 -42.49 18.67
N LEU A 839 7.86 -43.54 19.34
CA LEU A 839 8.43 -43.45 20.70
C LEU A 839 9.88 -42.94 20.68
N ILE A 840 10.50 -42.88 19.50
CA ILE A 840 11.86 -42.43 19.24
C ILE A 840 11.77 -41.43 18.08
N ASN A 841 12.34 -40.23 18.23
CA ASN A 841 12.31 -39.19 17.20
C ASN A 841 13.62 -39.19 16.41
N ASN A 842 13.55 -38.90 15.11
CA ASN A 842 14.75 -38.75 14.25
C ASN A 842 15.76 -37.69 14.76
N ASN A 843 15.28 -36.73 15.58
CA ASN A 843 16.06 -35.61 16.12
C ASN A 843 16.61 -35.89 17.54
N ASP A 844 16.41 -37.09 18.09
CA ASP A 844 17.09 -37.55 19.31
C ASP A 844 18.54 -37.99 18.97
N TRP A 845 19.46 -37.99 19.93
CA TRP A 845 20.84 -38.49 19.73
C TRP A 845 20.95 -39.98 20.03
N PHE A 846 21.68 -40.71 19.19
CA PHE A 846 21.73 -42.16 19.17
C PHE A 846 23.11 -42.73 19.51
N PHE A 847 23.12 -43.69 20.44
CA PHE A 847 24.33 -44.40 20.86
C PHE A 847 24.07 -45.89 21.03
N LYS A 848 25.14 -46.68 20.92
CA LYS A 848 25.13 -48.12 21.15
C LYS A 848 26.30 -48.52 22.06
N ALA A 849 25.98 -49.18 23.17
CA ALA A 849 26.94 -49.66 24.15
C ALA A 849 26.90 -51.20 24.21
N SER A 850 28.05 -51.83 24.44
CA SER A 850 28.18 -53.29 24.48
C SER A 850 28.85 -53.74 25.78
N PHE A 851 28.22 -54.69 26.48
CA PHE A 851 28.70 -55.28 27.73
C PHE A 851 28.82 -56.80 27.61
N LYS A 852 29.68 -57.42 28.42
CA LYS A 852 29.87 -58.88 28.46
C LYS A 852 30.06 -59.38 29.90
N LEU A 853 29.44 -60.53 30.19
CA LEU A 853 29.56 -61.26 31.44
C LEU A 853 29.54 -62.77 31.11
N GLN A 854 30.68 -63.42 31.24
CA GLN A 854 30.87 -64.83 30.84
C GLN A 854 30.42 -65.10 29.39
N THR A 855 29.40 -65.95 29.19
CA THR A 855 28.79 -66.30 27.88
C THR A 855 27.64 -65.39 27.47
N LEU A 856 27.24 -64.45 28.32
CA LEU A 856 26.19 -63.47 28.06
C LEU A 856 26.80 -62.17 27.53
N GLN A 857 26.31 -61.71 26.38
CA GLN A 857 26.55 -60.37 25.86
C GLN A 857 25.27 -59.54 25.99
N LEU A 858 25.41 -58.24 26.19
CA LEU A 858 24.31 -57.28 26.22
C LEU A 858 24.66 -56.09 25.34
N GLU A 859 23.83 -55.83 24.35
CA GLU A 859 23.84 -54.60 23.57
C GLU A 859 22.72 -53.67 24.06
N VAL A 860 23.12 -52.44 24.42
CA VAL A 860 22.23 -51.37 24.88
C VAL A 860 22.14 -50.32 23.79
N LEU A 861 20.94 -50.10 23.26
CA LEU A 861 20.65 -49.02 22.34
C LEU A 861 20.05 -47.85 23.12
N LEU A 862 20.67 -46.67 23.01
CA LEU A 862 20.35 -45.48 23.78
C LEU A 862 19.85 -44.36 22.86
N ALA A 863 18.65 -43.84 23.14
CA ALA A 863 18.13 -42.61 22.56
C ALA A 863 18.05 -41.50 23.63
N ILE A 864 18.75 -40.39 23.42
CA ILE A 864 18.77 -39.20 24.29
C ILE A 864 18.06 -38.05 23.57
N SER A 865 17.01 -37.48 24.13
CA SER A 865 16.34 -36.34 23.49
C SER A 865 17.05 -35.01 23.75
N CYS A 866 16.95 -34.06 22.84
CA CYS A 866 17.48 -32.69 23.01
C CYS A 866 16.91 -31.95 24.23
N LYS A 867 15.77 -32.45 24.75
CA LYS A 867 15.05 -32.05 25.98
C LYS A 867 15.56 -32.74 27.26
N TYR A 868 16.72 -33.37 27.25
CA TYR A 868 17.37 -33.93 28.44
C TYR A 868 17.56 -32.84 29.54
N PRO A 869 17.33 -33.13 30.84
CA PRO A 869 16.86 -34.38 31.42
C PRO A 869 15.33 -34.46 31.60
N ASP A 870 14.58 -33.43 31.19
CA ASP A 870 13.12 -33.37 31.34
C ASP A 870 12.42 -34.42 30.46
N VAL A 871 13.00 -34.75 29.30
CA VAL A 871 12.80 -36.04 28.63
C VAL A 871 13.98 -36.94 28.94
N VAL A 872 13.71 -37.98 29.72
CA VAL A 872 14.70 -38.95 30.20
C VAL A 872 15.18 -39.87 29.06
N PRO A 873 16.47 -40.27 29.01
CA PRO A 873 16.98 -41.18 27.99
C PRO A 873 16.30 -42.55 28.04
N LYS A 874 16.18 -43.18 26.86
CA LYS A 874 15.54 -44.48 26.67
C LYS A 874 16.59 -45.52 26.30
N LEU A 875 16.75 -46.52 27.15
CA LEU A 875 17.65 -47.65 26.96
C LEU A 875 16.84 -48.87 26.52
N PHE A 876 17.23 -49.49 25.41
CA PHE A 876 16.64 -50.72 24.88
C PHE A 876 17.69 -51.83 24.90
N PHE A 877 17.28 -53.03 25.29
CA PHE A 877 18.20 -54.13 25.60
C PHE A 877 18.06 -55.29 24.61
N CYS A 878 19.20 -55.72 24.08
CA CYS A 878 19.33 -56.90 23.24
C CYS A 878 20.43 -57.78 23.84
N PHE A 879 20.02 -58.85 24.54
CA PHE A 879 20.95 -59.84 25.07
C PHE A 879 21.24 -60.90 24.00
N SER A 880 22.48 -61.37 23.93
CA SER A 880 22.84 -62.55 23.15
C SER A 880 23.55 -63.60 24.00
N LYS A 881 23.12 -64.86 23.86
CA LYS A 881 23.70 -66.04 24.54
C LYS A 881 23.68 -67.20 23.55
N ASN A 882 24.82 -67.84 23.33
CA ASN A 882 24.95 -69.03 22.46
C ASN A 882 24.35 -68.89 21.03
N SER A 883 24.36 -67.67 20.46
CA SER A 883 23.75 -67.25 19.17
C SER A 883 22.28 -66.84 19.20
N ASP A 884 21.52 -67.17 20.25
CA ASP A 884 20.15 -66.67 20.42
C ASP A 884 20.14 -65.20 20.85
N LYS A 885 19.13 -64.44 20.37
CA LYS A 885 18.88 -63.03 20.74
C LYS A 885 17.62 -62.88 21.58
N TYR A 886 17.69 -62.10 22.66
CA TYR A 886 16.56 -61.77 23.51
C TYR A 886 16.36 -60.26 23.62
N THR A 887 15.16 -59.80 23.29
CA THR A 887 14.71 -58.40 23.35
C THR A 887 13.40 -58.31 24.14
N SER A 888 12.96 -57.11 24.48
CA SER A 888 11.68 -56.90 25.16
C SER A 888 10.42 -57.31 24.35
N PHE A 889 10.58 -57.74 23.09
CA PHE A 889 9.51 -58.33 22.27
C PHE A 889 9.39 -59.84 22.33
N ASN A 890 10.48 -60.57 22.66
CA ASN A 890 10.46 -62.03 22.75
C ASN A 890 10.76 -62.56 24.17
N ASN A 891 11.12 -61.68 25.11
CA ASN A 891 11.47 -62.07 26.48
C ASN A 891 11.00 -61.03 27.53
N GLU A 892 10.12 -61.45 28.44
CA GLU A 892 9.55 -60.57 29.48
C GLU A 892 10.56 -60.20 30.58
N ILE A 893 11.63 -60.98 30.82
CA ILE A 893 12.74 -60.59 31.72
C ILE A 893 13.43 -59.34 31.17
N VAL A 894 13.73 -59.33 29.87
CA VAL A 894 14.35 -58.17 29.20
C VAL A 894 13.42 -56.96 29.24
N ARG A 895 12.12 -57.17 29.03
CA ARG A 895 11.09 -56.12 29.15
C ARG A 895 10.94 -55.58 30.57
N ALA A 896 11.06 -56.43 31.60
CA ALA A 896 11.05 -56.01 33.00
C ALA A 896 12.32 -55.21 33.36
N MET A 897 13.47 -55.55 32.77
CA MET A 897 14.72 -54.79 32.91
C MET A 897 14.64 -53.42 32.23
N GLU A 898 14.11 -53.32 31.01
CA GLU A 898 13.81 -52.03 30.37
C GLU A 898 12.82 -51.20 31.19
N ARG A 899 11.75 -51.83 31.71
CA ARG A 899 10.77 -51.19 32.61
C ARG A 899 11.43 -50.64 33.88
N HIS A 900 12.39 -51.37 34.45
CA HIS A 900 13.14 -50.92 35.61
C HIS A 900 13.96 -49.66 35.32
N VAL A 901 14.79 -49.67 34.26
CA VAL A 901 15.73 -48.57 33.97
C VAL A 901 15.04 -47.34 33.38
N ASN A 902 14.04 -47.53 32.51
CA ASN A 902 13.33 -46.43 31.85
C ASN A 902 12.18 -45.81 32.68
N PHE A 903 11.83 -46.38 33.84
CA PHE A 903 10.77 -45.81 34.69
C PHE A 903 11.02 -45.92 36.21
N VAL A 904 11.47 -47.07 36.72
CA VAL A 904 11.51 -47.32 38.17
C VAL A 904 12.73 -46.69 38.84
N CYS A 905 13.91 -46.81 38.23
CA CYS A 905 15.14 -46.22 38.73
C CYS A 905 14.98 -44.69 38.87
N ILE A 906 14.49 -44.04 37.81
CA ILE A 906 14.28 -42.59 37.73
C ILE A 906 13.41 -42.05 38.86
N LYS A 907 12.34 -42.76 39.24
CA LYS A 907 11.45 -42.38 40.35
C LYS A 907 12.11 -42.43 41.74
N LYS A 908 13.33 -42.95 41.84
CA LYS A 908 14.13 -42.99 43.08
C LYS A 908 15.32 -42.02 43.06
N ILE A 909 15.56 -41.30 41.97
CA ILE A 909 16.68 -40.36 41.86
C ILE A 909 16.35 -39.10 42.68
N PRO A 910 17.21 -38.69 43.63
CA PRO A 910 17.05 -37.42 44.35
C PRO A 910 17.06 -36.22 43.38
N PRO A 911 16.32 -35.13 43.67
CA PRO A 911 16.17 -34.02 42.73
C PRO A 911 17.49 -33.31 42.39
N GLU A 912 18.50 -33.40 43.27
CA GLU A 912 19.85 -32.86 43.06
C GLU A 912 20.62 -33.56 41.92
N TYR A 913 20.31 -34.84 41.64
CA TYR A 913 20.95 -35.63 40.58
C TYR A 913 20.10 -35.77 39.32
N LYS A 914 19.07 -34.93 39.14
CA LYS A 914 18.20 -34.97 37.94
C LYS A 914 18.98 -34.70 36.65
N ASP A 915 20.09 -33.97 36.71
CA ASP A 915 20.92 -33.66 35.54
C ASP A 915 21.89 -34.83 35.18
N GLU A 916 22.03 -35.85 36.05
CA GLU A 916 22.90 -37.03 35.88
C GLU A 916 22.14 -38.37 35.73
N VAL A 917 20.86 -38.30 35.34
CA VAL A 917 20.00 -39.47 35.19
C VAL A 917 20.58 -40.54 34.25
N LEU A 918 21.33 -40.14 33.22
CA LEU A 918 21.99 -41.09 32.31
C LEU A 918 23.03 -41.97 33.02
N SER A 919 23.94 -41.38 33.80
CA SER A 919 24.91 -42.15 34.62
C SER A 919 24.21 -43.07 35.62
N VAL A 920 23.10 -42.63 36.23
CA VAL A 920 22.34 -43.47 37.17
C VAL A 920 21.62 -44.62 36.47
N GLN A 921 21.08 -44.42 35.26
CA GLN A 921 20.54 -45.49 34.43
C GLN A 921 21.63 -46.52 34.05
N PHE A 922 22.83 -46.08 33.69
CA PHE A 922 23.94 -46.97 33.36
C PHE A 922 24.53 -47.71 34.57
N LYS A 923 24.52 -47.14 35.78
CA LYS A 923 24.87 -47.85 37.04
C LYS A 923 24.04 -49.12 37.24
N CYS A 924 22.78 -49.14 36.79
CA CYS A 924 21.91 -50.31 36.89
C CYS A 924 22.27 -51.42 35.89
N VAL A 925 22.90 -51.12 34.75
CA VAL A 925 23.11 -52.08 33.66
C VAL A 925 23.96 -53.29 34.08
N PRO A 926 25.13 -53.14 34.73
CA PRO A 926 25.89 -54.29 35.24
C PRO A 926 25.11 -55.15 36.26
N ILE A 927 24.33 -54.53 37.14
CA ILE A 927 23.55 -55.23 38.18
C ILE A 927 22.44 -56.07 37.52
N LEU A 928 21.72 -55.50 36.54
CA LEU A 928 20.70 -56.21 35.78
C LEU A 928 21.30 -57.30 34.88
N MET A 929 22.51 -57.12 34.35
CA MET A 929 23.22 -58.14 33.58
C MET A 929 23.65 -59.34 34.46
N HIS A 930 24.11 -59.09 35.69
CA HIS A 930 24.32 -60.15 36.67
C HIS A 930 23.03 -60.90 37.00
N LEU A 931 21.92 -60.20 37.22
CA LEU A 931 20.61 -60.84 37.44
C LEU A 931 20.16 -61.66 36.22
N ALA A 932 20.33 -61.13 35.00
CA ALA A 932 19.97 -61.80 33.76
C ALA A 932 20.68 -63.16 33.56
N LEU A 933 21.95 -63.24 33.96
CA LEU A 933 22.71 -64.50 33.89
C LEU A 933 22.11 -65.58 34.81
N HIS A 934 21.77 -65.22 36.05
CA HIS A 934 21.25 -66.15 37.07
C HIS A 934 19.76 -66.50 36.87
N LEU A 935 18.96 -65.58 36.31
CA LEU A 935 17.56 -65.82 35.95
C LEU A 935 17.41 -66.77 34.74
N ASN A 936 18.52 -67.07 34.07
CA ASN A 936 18.75 -68.08 33.04
C ASN A 936 17.72 -68.13 31.88
N PHE A 937 18.17 -67.75 30.68
CA PHE A 937 17.38 -67.59 29.45
C PHE A 937 16.80 -68.91 28.83
N GLY A 938 16.34 -69.86 29.63
CA GLY A 938 15.49 -70.99 29.17
C GLY A 938 15.94 -72.41 29.51
N ILE A 939 16.99 -72.62 30.32
CA ILE A 939 17.50 -73.95 30.69
C ILE A 939 17.71 -74.03 32.22
N ASP A 940 17.26 -75.12 32.84
CA ASP A 940 17.13 -75.33 34.29
C ASP A 940 18.09 -76.42 34.81
N GLU A 941 19.36 -76.38 34.38
CA GLU A 941 20.39 -77.32 34.82
C GLU A 941 21.40 -76.68 35.79
N ASN A 942 21.69 -77.40 36.88
CA ASN A 942 22.63 -77.08 37.97
C ASN A 942 22.39 -75.75 38.71
N ARG A 943 21.62 -75.84 39.81
CA ARG A 943 21.50 -74.77 40.82
C ARG A 943 22.68 -74.80 41.79
N ASP A 944 23.31 -73.64 42.01
CA ASP A 944 24.23 -73.43 43.13
C ASP A 944 23.48 -73.13 44.45
N SER A 945 23.92 -73.71 45.55
CA SER A 945 23.27 -73.62 46.87
C SER A 945 23.35 -72.23 47.54
N LEU A 946 24.11 -71.30 46.96
CA LEU A 946 24.13 -69.88 47.35
C LEU A 946 22.87 -69.11 46.92
N ILE A 947 22.12 -69.61 45.93
CA ILE A 947 21.04 -68.84 45.27
C ILE A 947 19.77 -68.73 46.13
N ASP A 948 19.39 -69.80 46.84
CA ASP A 948 18.15 -69.84 47.64
C ASP A 948 18.13 -68.80 48.79
N ASN A 949 19.30 -68.33 49.23
CA ASN A 949 19.43 -67.28 50.25
C ASN A 949 19.28 -65.85 49.71
N LEU A 950 19.51 -65.64 48.41
CA LEU A 950 19.48 -64.30 47.78
C LEU A 950 18.15 -64.00 47.08
N LEU A 951 17.49 -65.02 46.53
CA LEU A 951 16.27 -64.89 45.71
C LEU A 951 15.13 -65.79 46.21
N PRO A 952 14.55 -65.53 47.40
CA PRO A 952 13.58 -66.43 48.06
C PRO A 952 12.24 -66.62 47.33
N ASN A 953 12.01 -65.95 46.20
CA ASN A 953 10.98 -66.26 45.21
C ASN A 953 11.46 -65.76 43.83
N MET A 954 11.86 -66.68 42.94
CA MET A 954 12.54 -66.36 41.67
C MET A 954 11.63 -65.67 40.64
N HIS A 955 10.31 -65.82 40.74
CA HIS A 955 9.31 -65.21 39.85
C HIS A 955 8.02 -64.90 40.61
N ARG A 956 7.23 -63.89 40.18
CA ARG A 956 5.90 -63.58 40.73
C ARG A 956 4.91 -63.15 39.65
N GLY A 957 3.62 -63.33 39.91
CA GLY A 957 2.53 -62.90 39.02
C GLY A 957 2.29 -63.86 37.84
N ARG A 958 1.28 -63.53 37.03
CA ARG A 958 0.89 -64.32 35.84
C ARG A 958 2.03 -64.44 34.83
N ASP A 959 2.77 -63.36 34.67
CA ASP A 959 3.76 -63.17 33.60
C ASP A 959 5.19 -63.56 34.04
N ARG A 960 5.32 -64.18 35.23
CA ARG A 960 6.58 -64.60 35.87
C ARG A 960 7.60 -63.46 35.95
N GLU A 961 7.20 -62.28 36.44
CA GLU A 961 8.10 -61.14 36.57
C GLU A 961 9.23 -61.46 37.58
N PRO A 962 10.51 -61.20 37.25
CA PRO A 962 11.66 -61.53 38.10
C PRO A 962 11.92 -60.48 39.20
N PRO A 963 12.65 -60.85 40.27
CA PRO A 963 13.01 -59.96 41.37
C PRO A 963 14.08 -58.93 40.97
N LEU A 964 13.63 -57.81 40.38
CA LEU A 964 14.52 -56.70 39.97
C LEU A 964 14.58 -55.54 40.98
N ALA A 965 13.87 -55.61 42.12
CA ALA A 965 13.94 -54.57 43.15
C ALA A 965 14.95 -54.94 44.25
N CYS A 966 16.10 -54.28 44.31
CA CYS A 966 16.96 -54.36 45.49
C CYS A 966 16.22 -53.75 46.71
N VAL A 967 16.20 -54.48 47.82
CA VAL A 967 15.49 -54.13 49.07
C VAL A 967 16.46 -53.82 50.21
N ASP A 968 17.60 -54.52 50.28
CA ASP A 968 18.70 -54.21 51.19
C ASP A 968 20.01 -54.14 50.42
N GLN A 969 20.62 -52.95 50.40
CA GLN A 969 21.85 -52.63 49.68
C GLN A 969 23.12 -53.21 50.32
N ARG A 970 23.06 -53.66 51.59
CA ARG A 970 24.18 -54.34 52.27
C ARG A 970 24.15 -55.86 52.11
N ALA A 971 22.97 -56.43 51.83
CA ALA A 971 22.76 -57.88 51.73
C ALA A 971 22.56 -58.40 50.29
N ASN A 972 22.54 -57.52 49.28
CA ASN A 972 22.20 -57.85 47.88
C ASN A 972 20.85 -58.61 47.76
N LEU A 973 19.89 -58.31 48.63
CA LEU A 973 18.59 -59.00 48.65
C LEU A 973 17.63 -58.35 47.64
N PHE A 974 17.19 -59.12 46.65
CA PHE A 974 16.25 -58.67 45.62
C PHE A 974 14.84 -59.26 45.83
N ARG A 975 13.80 -58.49 45.47
CA ARG A 975 12.39 -58.93 45.47
C ARG A 975 11.68 -58.52 44.18
N THR A 976 10.59 -59.23 43.88
CA THR A 976 9.65 -58.87 42.81
C THR A 976 8.85 -57.64 43.21
N PHE A 977 8.48 -56.82 42.23
CA PHE A 977 7.71 -55.61 42.51
C PHE A 977 6.30 -55.97 43.02
N PRO A 978 5.75 -55.21 43.98
CA PRO A 978 4.31 -55.17 44.18
C PRO A 978 3.66 -54.38 43.04
N ASP A 979 2.50 -54.84 42.57
CA ASP A 979 1.63 -54.07 41.67
C ASP A 979 1.41 -52.64 42.18
N ALA A 980 1.38 -51.69 41.25
CA ALA A 980 1.42 -50.26 41.50
C ALA A 980 0.45 -49.80 42.62
N ALA A 981 1.01 -49.62 43.82
CA ALA A 981 0.34 -49.07 45.00
C ALA A 981 -0.93 -49.80 45.48
N LYS A 982 -1.10 -51.10 45.20
CA LYS A 982 -1.91 -51.94 46.11
C LYS A 982 -1.11 -52.21 47.39
N LYS A 983 -1.25 -51.30 48.37
CA LYS A 983 -1.21 -51.73 49.78
C LYS A 983 -2.27 -52.80 49.96
N GLU A 984 -1.96 -53.85 50.72
CA GLU A 984 -2.99 -54.75 51.23
C GLU A 984 -3.79 -54.05 52.33
N THR A 985 -4.74 -53.22 51.90
CA THR A 985 -5.94 -52.88 52.65
C THR A 985 -7.09 -53.49 51.87
N SER A 986 -7.68 -54.57 52.37
CA SER A 986 -8.77 -55.34 51.75
C SER A 986 -10.12 -54.59 51.86
N GLY A 987 -10.17 -53.38 51.31
CA GLY A 987 -11.33 -52.50 51.29
C GLY A 987 -11.27 -51.47 50.15
N GLY A 988 -12.44 -51.03 49.68
CA GLY A 988 -12.55 -50.02 48.63
C GLY A 988 -12.04 -48.64 49.07
N HIS A 989 -11.73 -47.76 48.11
CA HIS A 989 -10.99 -46.51 48.34
C HIS A 989 -11.49 -45.61 49.48
N SER A 990 -12.79 -45.63 49.81
CA SER A 990 -13.32 -44.89 50.96
C SER A 990 -12.81 -45.37 52.32
N SER A 991 -12.44 -46.64 52.48
CA SER A 991 -11.87 -47.19 53.72
C SER A 991 -10.39 -46.85 53.97
N LEU A 992 -9.77 -46.09 53.06
CA LEU A 992 -8.39 -45.60 53.19
C LEU A 992 -8.32 -44.14 53.67
N ILE A 993 -9.47 -43.45 53.73
CA ILE A 993 -9.56 -41.99 53.97
C ILE A 993 -10.72 -41.60 54.90
N SER A 994 -11.52 -42.56 55.38
CA SER A 994 -12.71 -42.30 56.19
C SER A 994 -12.95 -43.40 57.22
N ASP A 995 -13.26 -42.97 58.44
CA ASP A 995 -13.76 -43.83 59.51
C ASP A 995 -15.26 -44.07 59.27
N LYS A 996 -15.61 -45.33 58.95
CA LYS A 996 -16.93 -45.73 58.40
C LYS A 996 -18.13 -45.59 59.35
N ASN A 997 -17.97 -44.91 60.48
CA ASN A 997 -18.96 -44.84 61.55
C ASN A 997 -20.24 -44.11 61.10
N TYR A 998 -20.11 -43.06 60.29
CA TYR A 998 -21.21 -42.18 59.92
C TYR A 998 -21.28 -41.89 58.41
N VAL A 999 -22.50 -41.93 57.88
CA VAL A 999 -22.83 -41.38 56.56
C VAL A 999 -23.48 -40.01 56.76
N TYR A 1000 -23.22 -39.07 55.85
CA TYR A 1000 -23.75 -37.71 55.90
C TYR A 1000 -24.57 -37.40 54.63
N GLU A 1001 -25.74 -36.76 54.78
CA GLU A 1001 -26.48 -36.16 53.66
C GLU A 1001 -26.26 -34.64 53.69
N ILE A 1002 -25.71 -34.09 52.59
CA ILE A 1002 -25.65 -32.64 52.38
C ILE A 1002 -26.72 -32.28 51.35
N SER A 1003 -27.72 -31.51 51.78
CA SER A 1003 -28.87 -31.09 50.97
C SER A 1003 -28.81 -29.60 50.66
N TYR A 1004 -29.03 -29.26 49.40
CA TYR A 1004 -29.06 -27.90 48.86
C TYR A 1004 -30.45 -27.65 48.27
N HIS A 1005 -31.20 -26.74 48.89
CA HIS A 1005 -32.55 -26.38 48.50
C HIS A 1005 -32.58 -24.92 48.06
N ASN A 1006 -32.77 -24.66 46.77
CA ASN A 1006 -33.02 -23.32 46.25
C ASN A 1006 -34.48 -22.99 46.55
N VAL A 1007 -34.72 -22.02 47.42
CA VAL A 1007 -36.06 -21.57 47.83
C VAL A 1007 -36.58 -20.55 46.80
N GLN A 1008 -37.88 -20.35 46.72
CA GLN A 1008 -38.46 -19.25 45.96
C GLN A 1008 -38.14 -17.91 46.66
N PRO A 1009 -37.70 -16.87 45.92
CA PRO A 1009 -37.40 -15.56 46.49
C PRO A 1009 -38.53 -15.03 47.37
N GLY A 1010 -38.19 -14.55 48.57
CA GLY A 1010 -39.16 -14.07 49.56
C GLY A 1010 -40.00 -15.17 50.24
N LYS A 1011 -39.68 -16.46 50.09
CA LYS A 1011 -40.30 -17.57 50.86
C LYS A 1011 -39.41 -18.18 51.94
N MET A 1012 -38.16 -17.75 52.07
CA MET A 1012 -37.16 -18.32 52.98
C MET A 1012 -37.66 -18.51 54.43
N GLU A 1013 -38.30 -17.50 55.03
CA GLU A 1013 -38.80 -17.58 56.42
C GLU A 1013 -39.86 -18.68 56.60
N SER A 1014 -40.88 -18.71 55.74
CA SER A 1014 -41.93 -19.75 55.77
C SER A 1014 -41.35 -21.15 55.49
N TYR A 1015 -40.37 -21.23 54.60
CA TYR A 1015 -39.70 -22.48 54.26
C TYR A 1015 -38.88 -22.99 55.45
N LEU A 1016 -38.12 -22.12 56.12
CA LEU A 1016 -37.33 -22.50 57.29
C LEU A 1016 -38.20 -22.98 58.44
N LYS A 1017 -39.33 -22.31 58.72
CA LYS A 1017 -40.30 -22.75 59.73
C LYS A 1017 -40.90 -24.12 59.42
N ASN A 1018 -41.23 -24.39 58.16
CA ASN A 1018 -41.75 -25.71 57.73
C ASN A 1018 -40.65 -26.78 57.78
N TYR A 1019 -39.42 -26.43 57.43
CA TYR A 1019 -38.27 -27.35 57.47
C TYR A 1019 -37.81 -27.66 58.90
N GLU A 1020 -37.92 -26.70 59.82
CA GLU A 1020 -37.68 -26.90 61.26
C GLU A 1020 -38.60 -27.99 61.81
N ASN A 1021 -39.92 -27.81 61.66
CA ASN A 1021 -40.94 -28.79 62.06
C ASN A 1021 -40.67 -30.18 61.44
N TYR A 1022 -40.36 -30.23 60.14
CA TYR A 1022 -39.97 -31.47 59.45
C TYR A 1022 -38.72 -32.11 60.08
N SER A 1023 -37.70 -31.30 60.38
CA SER A 1023 -36.43 -31.79 60.90
C SER A 1023 -36.57 -32.36 62.31
N GLN A 1024 -37.27 -31.67 63.22
CA GLN A 1024 -37.53 -32.13 64.59
C GLN A 1024 -38.35 -33.42 64.60
N LEU A 1025 -39.37 -33.53 63.74
CA LEU A 1025 -40.16 -34.75 63.59
C LEU A 1025 -39.32 -35.92 63.03
N LEU A 1026 -38.40 -35.65 62.10
CA LEU A 1026 -37.53 -36.68 61.53
C LEU A 1026 -36.47 -37.15 62.53
N GLU A 1027 -35.87 -36.26 63.32
CA GLU A 1027 -34.94 -36.62 64.41
C GLU A 1027 -35.63 -37.42 65.52
N HIS A 1028 -36.89 -37.12 65.83
CA HIS A 1028 -37.66 -37.91 66.81
C HIS A 1028 -38.05 -39.31 66.30
N LYS A 1029 -38.22 -39.48 64.98
CA LYS A 1029 -38.73 -40.74 64.38
C LYS A 1029 -37.65 -41.63 63.75
N SER A 1030 -36.38 -41.21 63.67
CA SER A 1030 -35.31 -41.95 62.94
C SER A 1030 -33.92 -41.84 63.58
N SER A 1031 -32.97 -42.66 63.13
CA SER A 1031 -31.55 -42.56 63.53
C SER A 1031 -30.75 -41.44 62.82
N ALA A 1032 -31.44 -40.49 62.16
CA ALA A 1032 -30.85 -39.34 61.50
C ALA A 1032 -30.80 -38.12 62.43
N GLN A 1033 -29.69 -37.37 62.38
CA GLN A 1033 -29.49 -36.13 63.14
C GLN A 1033 -29.20 -34.96 62.21
N LEU A 1034 -29.90 -33.84 62.35
CA LEU A 1034 -29.54 -32.57 61.74
C LEU A 1034 -28.40 -31.97 62.56
N LEU A 1035 -27.20 -31.87 61.97
CA LEU A 1035 -26.05 -31.24 62.60
C LEU A 1035 -25.97 -29.75 62.33
N GLY A 1036 -26.41 -29.30 61.15
CA GLY A 1036 -26.38 -27.89 60.80
C GLY A 1036 -27.35 -27.53 59.69
N SER A 1037 -27.88 -26.32 59.78
CA SER A 1037 -28.79 -25.72 58.81
C SER A 1037 -28.36 -24.27 58.62
N TRP A 1038 -28.24 -23.82 57.37
CA TRP A 1038 -27.76 -22.49 57.04
C TRP A 1038 -28.52 -21.89 55.85
N SER A 1039 -28.63 -20.56 55.81
CA SER A 1039 -29.00 -19.79 54.62
C SER A 1039 -27.74 -19.21 53.95
N THR A 1040 -27.70 -19.20 52.62
CA THR A 1040 -26.63 -18.55 51.85
C THR A 1040 -26.86 -17.04 51.80
N VAL A 1041 -25.82 -16.26 52.11
CA VAL A 1041 -25.84 -14.78 52.06
C VAL A 1041 -25.07 -14.25 50.85
N TYR A 1042 -23.96 -14.91 50.47
CA TYR A 1042 -23.21 -14.58 49.25
C TYR A 1042 -22.83 -15.86 48.51
N GLY A 1043 -23.07 -15.89 47.20
CA GLY A 1043 -22.91 -17.08 46.37
C GLY A 1043 -24.23 -17.42 45.68
N THR A 1044 -24.78 -18.61 45.91
CA THR A 1044 -26.15 -18.95 45.47
C THR A 1044 -27.17 -18.37 46.45
N GLU A 1045 -27.65 -17.16 46.19
CA GLU A 1045 -28.72 -16.51 46.97
C GLU A 1045 -30.04 -17.33 46.94
N ASP A 1046 -30.94 -17.04 47.90
CA ASP A 1046 -32.17 -17.81 48.19
C ASP A 1046 -31.96 -19.34 48.43
N GLN A 1047 -30.72 -19.80 48.63
CA GLN A 1047 -30.42 -21.20 48.92
C GLN A 1047 -30.31 -21.48 50.43
N ALA A 1048 -31.00 -22.52 50.89
CA ALA A 1048 -30.78 -23.15 52.19
C ALA A 1048 -29.97 -24.44 52.04
N ILE A 1049 -29.03 -24.67 52.97
CA ILE A 1049 -28.14 -25.82 52.99
C ILE A 1049 -28.28 -26.55 54.34
N HIS A 1050 -28.45 -27.87 54.29
CA HIS A 1050 -28.66 -28.70 55.48
C HIS A 1050 -27.67 -29.87 55.52
N LEU A 1051 -27.08 -30.13 56.68
CA LEU A 1051 -26.16 -31.23 56.95
C LEU A 1051 -26.78 -32.23 57.93
N TRP A 1052 -27.07 -33.42 57.45
CA TRP A 1052 -27.58 -34.55 58.23
C TRP A 1052 -26.49 -35.60 58.45
N ARG A 1053 -26.50 -36.27 59.61
CA ARG A 1053 -25.67 -37.42 59.98
C ARG A 1053 -26.56 -38.63 60.28
N PHE A 1054 -26.24 -39.80 59.73
CA PHE A 1054 -26.92 -41.06 60.02
C PHE A 1054 -26.04 -41.92 60.92
N ILE A 1055 -26.53 -42.22 62.12
CA ILE A 1055 -25.76 -42.93 63.16
C ILE A 1055 -25.46 -44.37 62.71
N ASN A 1056 -26.45 -45.03 62.10
CA ASN A 1056 -26.36 -46.43 61.66
C ASN A 1056 -25.80 -46.56 60.22
N GLY A 1057 -24.96 -45.61 59.79
CA GLY A 1057 -24.42 -45.55 58.42
C GLY A 1057 -25.51 -45.63 57.35
N TYR A 1058 -25.29 -46.42 56.29
CA TYR A 1058 -26.27 -46.61 55.21
C TYR A 1058 -27.58 -47.27 55.68
N ALA A 1059 -27.57 -48.12 56.70
CA ALA A 1059 -28.81 -48.70 57.22
C ALA A 1059 -29.72 -47.63 57.87
N GLY A 1060 -29.13 -46.61 58.50
CA GLY A 1060 -29.85 -45.42 58.97
C GLY A 1060 -30.39 -44.55 57.83
N VAL A 1061 -29.71 -44.50 56.69
CA VAL A 1061 -30.22 -43.85 55.46
C VAL A 1061 -31.45 -44.61 54.93
N ASP A 1062 -31.38 -45.94 54.83
CA ASP A 1062 -32.48 -46.78 54.33
C ASP A 1062 -33.70 -46.76 55.26
N GLU A 1063 -33.48 -46.75 56.58
CA GLU A 1063 -34.52 -46.52 57.60
C GLU A 1063 -35.20 -45.17 57.39
N THR A 1064 -34.41 -44.10 57.34
CA THR A 1064 -34.92 -42.72 57.20
C THR A 1064 -35.63 -42.53 55.86
N PHE A 1065 -35.14 -43.15 54.78
CA PHE A 1065 -35.80 -43.14 53.48
C PHE A 1065 -37.16 -43.87 53.51
N GLN A 1066 -37.24 -45.05 54.14
CA GLN A 1066 -38.51 -45.75 54.33
C GLN A 1066 -39.50 -44.96 55.18
N LEU A 1067 -39.03 -44.23 56.20
CA LEU A 1067 -39.86 -43.32 57.01
C LEU A 1067 -40.35 -42.12 56.19
N ARG A 1068 -39.48 -41.44 55.42
CA ARG A 1068 -39.85 -40.35 54.49
C ARG A 1068 -40.92 -40.77 53.48
N VAL A 1069 -41.03 -42.07 53.14
CA VAL A 1069 -42.04 -42.62 52.23
C VAL A 1069 -43.32 -43.08 52.94
N ARG A 1070 -43.21 -43.76 54.10
CA ARG A 1070 -44.35 -44.40 54.78
C ARG A 1070 -45.09 -43.50 55.77
N ASP A 1071 -44.38 -42.62 56.48
CA ASP A 1071 -44.98 -41.78 57.51
C ASP A 1071 -45.76 -40.62 56.89
N LYS A 1072 -47.05 -40.50 57.26
CA LYS A 1072 -47.96 -39.51 56.68
C LYS A 1072 -47.58 -38.08 57.06
N GLU A 1073 -47.08 -37.86 58.27
CA GLU A 1073 -46.77 -36.53 58.82
C GLU A 1073 -45.45 -36.01 58.27
N ILE A 1074 -44.41 -36.86 58.25
CA ILE A 1074 -43.12 -36.56 57.62
C ILE A 1074 -43.32 -36.23 56.14
N ARG A 1075 -44.16 -36.99 55.42
CA ARG A 1075 -44.46 -36.73 54.00
C ARG A 1075 -45.24 -35.42 53.81
N LEU A 1076 -46.24 -35.12 54.63
CA LEU A 1076 -46.99 -33.86 54.53
C LEU A 1076 -46.07 -32.63 54.72
N LEU A 1077 -45.24 -32.63 55.77
CA LEU A 1077 -44.28 -31.55 56.00
C LEU A 1077 -43.21 -31.47 54.89
N SER A 1078 -42.76 -32.62 54.37
CA SER A 1078 -41.88 -32.69 53.19
C SER A 1078 -42.51 -32.01 51.98
N ASP A 1079 -43.77 -32.31 51.68
CA ASP A 1079 -44.49 -31.75 50.54
C ASP A 1079 -44.81 -30.25 50.74
N GLU A 1080 -44.98 -29.79 51.98
CA GLU A 1080 -45.19 -28.37 52.30
C GLU A 1080 -43.93 -27.53 52.10
N PHE A 1081 -42.75 -27.95 52.60
CA PHE A 1081 -41.52 -27.22 52.31
C PHE A 1081 -41.11 -27.39 50.83
N ALA A 1082 -41.40 -28.53 50.19
CA ALA A 1082 -41.09 -28.77 48.78
C ALA A 1082 -41.77 -27.77 47.84
N LYS A 1083 -43.03 -27.41 48.09
CA LYS A 1083 -43.80 -26.42 47.31
C LYS A 1083 -43.15 -25.03 47.26
N GLN A 1084 -42.28 -24.73 48.23
CA GLN A 1084 -41.58 -23.45 48.34
C GLN A 1084 -40.15 -23.51 47.78
N CYS A 1085 -39.66 -24.68 47.36
CA CYS A 1085 -38.40 -24.82 46.62
C CYS A 1085 -38.62 -24.59 45.11
N GLN A 1086 -37.65 -23.98 44.45
CA GLN A 1086 -37.50 -24.05 42.98
C GLN A 1086 -36.74 -25.32 42.56
N GLN A 1087 -35.71 -25.67 43.32
CA GLN A 1087 -34.85 -26.83 43.06
C GLN A 1087 -34.39 -27.46 44.38
N ARG A 1088 -34.26 -28.78 44.42
CA ARG A 1088 -33.64 -29.52 45.53
C ARG A 1088 -32.62 -30.50 44.98
N SER A 1089 -31.50 -30.66 45.67
CA SER A 1089 -30.53 -31.73 45.43
C SER A 1089 -29.88 -32.15 46.74
N SER A 1090 -29.51 -33.43 46.86
CA SER A 1090 -28.68 -33.88 47.98
C SER A 1090 -27.61 -34.87 47.51
N SER A 1091 -26.59 -35.06 48.35
CA SER A 1091 -25.52 -36.03 48.10
C SER A 1091 -25.15 -36.75 49.40
N LEU A 1092 -25.08 -38.08 49.36
CA LEU A 1092 -24.53 -38.86 50.45
C LEU A 1092 -23.01 -38.82 50.37
N ALA A 1093 -22.37 -38.54 51.49
CA ALA A 1093 -20.94 -38.34 51.62
C ALA A 1093 -20.39 -39.00 52.90
N LEU A 1094 -19.08 -39.19 52.91
CA LEU A 1094 -18.31 -39.64 54.08
C LEU A 1094 -17.37 -38.51 54.51
N SER A 1095 -17.12 -38.38 55.81
CA SER A 1095 -16.10 -37.44 56.33
C SER A 1095 -14.70 -37.98 56.09
N PHE A 1096 -13.72 -37.10 55.82
CA PHE A 1096 -12.33 -37.52 55.87
C PHE A 1096 -11.91 -37.76 57.33
N ALA A 1097 -11.27 -38.89 57.61
CA ALA A 1097 -10.77 -39.25 58.95
C ALA A 1097 -9.88 -38.12 59.55
N PHE A 1098 -9.00 -37.55 58.73
CA PHE A 1098 -8.11 -36.45 59.12
C PHE A 1098 -8.81 -35.09 59.32
N TRP A 1099 -10.12 -34.96 59.08
CA TRP A 1099 -10.84 -33.70 59.34
C TRP A 1099 -11.45 -33.62 60.74
N GLY A 1100 -11.69 -34.77 61.37
CA GLY A 1100 -12.53 -34.87 62.57
C GLY A 1100 -14.03 -34.86 62.25
N GLU A 1101 -14.85 -34.97 63.31
CA GLU A 1101 -16.30 -34.87 63.21
C GLU A 1101 -16.80 -33.43 63.43
N PRO A 1102 -17.90 -33.01 62.76
CA PRO A 1102 -18.48 -31.68 62.96
C PRO A 1102 -19.03 -31.55 64.39
N GLN A 1103 -18.39 -30.71 65.22
CA GLN A 1103 -18.86 -30.40 66.57
C GLN A 1103 -19.73 -29.14 66.60
N PRO A 1104 -20.73 -29.07 67.50
CA PRO A 1104 -21.43 -27.83 67.80
C PRO A 1104 -20.49 -26.70 68.21
N ARG A 1105 -20.93 -25.47 68.01
CA ARG A 1105 -20.25 -24.23 68.42
C ARG A 1105 -21.19 -23.40 69.29
N CYS A 1106 -20.66 -22.32 69.86
CA CYS A 1106 -21.33 -21.52 70.89
C CYS A 1106 -21.15 -20.00 70.66
N SER A 1107 -21.06 -19.56 69.40
CA SER A 1107 -20.74 -18.17 69.07
C SER A 1107 -21.11 -17.86 67.63
N GLU A 1108 -21.85 -16.77 67.39
CA GLU A 1108 -22.38 -16.39 66.07
C GLU A 1108 -21.28 -16.41 64.98
N ASN A 1109 -21.18 -17.53 64.27
CA ASN A 1109 -20.14 -17.80 63.30
C ASN A 1109 -20.68 -17.61 61.88
N LEU A 1110 -19.88 -16.96 61.05
CA LEU A 1110 -20.07 -16.93 59.60
C LEU A 1110 -19.43 -18.19 59.01
N TYR A 1111 -20.22 -18.99 58.29
CA TYR A 1111 -19.76 -20.23 57.69
C TYR A 1111 -19.39 -20.03 56.21
N GLU A 1112 -18.47 -20.85 55.71
CA GLU A 1112 -18.12 -20.90 54.29
C GLU A 1112 -18.09 -22.36 53.82
N ILE A 1113 -19.00 -22.71 52.93
CA ILE A 1113 -18.99 -24.02 52.26
C ILE A 1113 -18.26 -23.91 50.92
N ARG A 1114 -17.26 -24.76 50.70
CA ARG A 1114 -16.51 -24.84 49.44
C ARG A 1114 -16.68 -26.20 48.79
N THR A 1115 -17.13 -26.21 47.55
CA THR A 1115 -17.25 -27.42 46.71
C THR A 1115 -16.07 -27.46 45.73
N TYR A 1116 -15.42 -28.62 45.63
CA TYR A 1116 -14.38 -28.92 44.66
C TYR A 1116 -14.81 -30.15 43.85
N ILE A 1117 -14.81 -30.05 42.52
CA ILE A 1117 -14.97 -31.19 41.62
C ILE A 1117 -13.57 -31.59 41.16
N LEU A 1118 -13.12 -32.79 41.53
CA LEU A 1118 -11.78 -33.29 41.22
C LEU A 1118 -11.74 -34.04 39.88
N LYS A 1119 -10.55 -34.14 39.29
CA LYS A 1119 -10.26 -35.01 38.15
C LYS A 1119 -10.45 -36.47 38.57
N ALA A 1120 -11.05 -37.29 37.70
CA ALA A 1120 -11.30 -38.70 37.98
C ALA A 1120 -10.00 -39.43 38.39
N GLY A 1121 -10.06 -40.25 39.44
CA GLY A 1121 -8.91 -40.97 40.00
C GLY A 1121 -8.06 -40.19 41.02
N THR A 1122 -8.06 -38.85 41.01
CA THR A 1122 -7.13 -38.04 41.83
C THR A 1122 -7.54 -37.86 43.31
N MET A 1123 -8.72 -38.33 43.72
CA MET A 1123 -9.27 -38.08 45.07
C MET A 1123 -8.34 -38.53 46.22
N LEU A 1124 -7.71 -39.71 46.10
CA LEU A 1124 -6.81 -40.23 47.15
C LEU A 1124 -5.49 -39.45 47.23
N GLU A 1125 -4.99 -38.95 46.11
CA GLU A 1125 -3.79 -38.11 46.02
C GLU A 1125 -4.04 -36.73 46.62
N TRP A 1126 -5.15 -36.10 46.21
CA TRP A 1126 -5.61 -34.82 46.74
C TRP A 1126 -5.86 -34.89 48.27
N ALA A 1127 -6.50 -35.98 48.74
CA ALA A 1127 -6.76 -36.20 50.16
C ALA A 1127 -5.47 -36.31 51.00
N LYS A 1128 -4.46 -37.07 50.53
CA LYS A 1128 -3.14 -37.18 51.20
C LYS A 1128 -2.38 -35.86 51.29
N ASN A 1129 -2.63 -34.92 50.36
CA ASN A 1129 -2.03 -33.60 50.46
C ASN A 1129 -2.80 -32.70 51.43
N TRP A 1130 -4.15 -32.81 51.46
CA TRP A 1130 -4.99 -32.08 52.42
C TRP A 1130 -4.87 -32.58 53.87
N GLU A 1131 -4.55 -33.86 54.09
CA GLU A 1131 -4.15 -34.43 55.38
C GLU A 1131 -2.98 -33.67 56.04
N LYS A 1132 -2.07 -33.14 55.21
CA LYS A 1132 -1.00 -32.24 55.66
C LYS A 1132 -1.46 -30.79 55.72
N ALA A 1133 -2.09 -30.29 54.66
CA ALA A 1133 -2.49 -28.89 54.53
C ALA A 1133 -3.51 -28.42 55.58
N ILE A 1134 -4.37 -29.31 56.11
CA ILE A 1134 -5.38 -28.95 57.12
C ILE A 1134 -4.75 -28.38 58.40
N ASN A 1135 -3.52 -28.79 58.73
CA ASN A 1135 -2.83 -28.38 59.96
C ASN A 1135 -2.46 -26.89 59.99
N TYR A 1136 -2.32 -26.24 58.83
CA TYR A 1136 -2.13 -24.79 58.75
C TYR A 1136 -3.39 -24.03 59.18
N ARG A 1137 -4.59 -24.59 58.96
CA ARG A 1137 -5.88 -23.95 59.25
C ARG A 1137 -6.53 -24.38 60.56
N ARG A 1138 -6.07 -25.49 61.16
CA ARG A 1138 -6.52 -25.98 62.49
C ARG A 1138 -6.21 -25.04 63.66
N LYS A 1139 -5.15 -24.23 63.56
CA LYS A 1139 -4.64 -23.41 64.69
C LYS A 1139 -5.67 -22.42 65.25
N GLU A 1140 -6.54 -21.91 64.39
CA GLU A 1140 -7.57 -20.91 64.71
C GLU A 1140 -8.99 -21.49 64.60
N ASP A 1141 -9.13 -22.80 64.84
CA ASP A 1141 -10.39 -23.56 64.83
C ASP A 1141 -11.27 -23.32 63.58
N GLN A 1142 -10.65 -23.14 62.41
CA GLN A 1142 -11.38 -22.81 61.17
C GLN A 1142 -12.13 -24.02 60.59
N ASN A 1143 -11.72 -25.26 60.91
CA ASN A 1143 -12.17 -26.49 60.27
C ASN A 1143 -13.44 -27.06 60.90
N VAL A 1144 -14.59 -26.88 60.24
CA VAL A 1144 -15.86 -27.46 60.71
C VAL A 1144 -16.03 -28.89 60.19
N ALA A 1145 -15.86 -29.11 58.88
CA ALA A 1145 -16.05 -30.42 58.27
C ALA A 1145 -15.37 -30.56 56.89
N GLY A 1146 -15.08 -31.79 56.48
CA GLY A 1146 -14.53 -32.12 55.17
C GLY A 1146 -15.06 -33.46 54.67
N PHE A 1147 -15.81 -33.44 53.56
CA PHE A 1147 -16.59 -34.57 53.08
C PHE A 1147 -16.27 -34.92 51.62
N PHE A 1148 -16.31 -36.19 51.26
CA PHE A 1148 -16.26 -36.63 49.86
C PHE A 1148 -17.50 -37.46 49.48
N ALA A 1149 -18.05 -37.19 48.30
CA ALA A 1149 -19.30 -37.80 47.85
C ALA A 1149 -19.15 -39.31 47.57
N GLN A 1150 -20.18 -40.08 47.94
CA GLN A 1150 -20.36 -41.49 47.58
C GLN A 1150 -21.60 -41.70 46.70
N VAL A 1151 -22.65 -40.89 46.87
CA VAL A 1151 -23.86 -40.91 46.03
C VAL A 1151 -24.22 -39.48 45.61
N GLY A 1152 -24.71 -39.34 44.37
CA GLY A 1152 -24.89 -38.05 43.71
C GLY A 1152 -23.69 -37.72 42.81
N ARG A 1153 -23.23 -36.46 42.82
CA ARG A 1153 -22.11 -36.03 41.97
C ARG A 1153 -20.77 -36.59 42.49
N LEU A 1154 -20.32 -37.69 41.90
CA LEU A 1154 -19.02 -38.30 42.19
C LEU A 1154 -17.84 -37.35 41.90
N CYS A 1155 -16.70 -37.63 42.51
CA CYS A 1155 -15.51 -36.76 42.55
C CYS A 1155 -15.73 -35.35 43.15
N LYS A 1156 -16.90 -35.08 43.76
CA LYS A 1156 -17.12 -33.90 44.60
C LYS A 1156 -16.49 -34.10 45.98
N VAL A 1157 -15.72 -33.09 46.40
CA VAL A 1157 -15.31 -32.85 47.78
C VAL A 1157 -15.97 -31.56 48.27
N THR A 1158 -16.33 -31.52 49.56
CA THR A 1158 -16.96 -30.36 50.21
C THR A 1158 -16.24 -30.04 51.51
N HIS A 1159 -15.76 -28.81 51.68
CA HIS A 1159 -15.24 -28.30 52.97
C HIS A 1159 -16.24 -27.33 53.58
N ILE A 1160 -16.36 -27.34 54.90
CA ILE A 1160 -17.07 -26.31 55.68
C ILE A 1160 -16.06 -25.66 56.62
N TRP A 1161 -16.01 -24.33 56.58
CA TRP A 1161 -15.18 -23.50 57.45
C TRP A 1161 -16.05 -22.57 58.29
N ALA A 1162 -15.56 -22.14 59.46
CA ALA A 1162 -16.17 -21.12 60.30
C ALA A 1162 -15.21 -19.95 60.52
N TYR A 1163 -15.76 -18.75 60.63
CA TYR A 1163 -15.04 -17.50 60.93
C TYR A 1163 -15.93 -16.57 61.75
N LYS A 1164 -15.34 -15.68 62.54
CA LYS A 1164 -16.09 -14.71 63.36
C LYS A 1164 -16.70 -13.56 62.54
N SER A 1165 -16.18 -13.32 61.33
CA SER A 1165 -16.67 -12.31 60.39
C SER A 1165 -16.02 -12.47 59.01
N LEU A 1166 -16.49 -11.72 58.00
CA LEU A 1166 -15.81 -11.64 56.69
C LEU A 1166 -14.39 -11.07 56.78
N GLU A 1167 -14.12 -10.15 57.70
CA GLU A 1167 -12.79 -9.57 57.91
C GLU A 1167 -11.86 -10.56 58.64
N ASN A 1168 -12.37 -11.28 59.63
CA ASN A 1168 -11.65 -12.40 60.24
C ASN A 1168 -11.32 -13.49 59.21
N ARG A 1169 -12.23 -13.76 58.26
CA ARG A 1169 -11.97 -14.64 57.10
C ARG A 1169 -10.88 -14.09 56.17
N ARG A 1170 -10.79 -12.76 55.97
CA ARG A 1170 -9.74 -12.14 55.15
C ARG A 1170 -8.38 -12.36 55.81
N ILE A 1171 -8.23 -11.89 57.04
CA ILE A 1171 -6.99 -11.99 57.86
C ILE A 1171 -6.49 -13.44 57.91
N LEU A 1172 -7.34 -14.37 58.38
CA LEU A 1172 -6.96 -15.78 58.54
C LEU A 1172 -6.59 -16.49 57.22
N ARG A 1173 -7.02 -15.97 56.06
CA ARG A 1173 -6.62 -16.48 54.75
C ARG A 1173 -5.31 -15.88 54.27
N GLU A 1174 -5.02 -14.61 54.58
CA GLU A 1174 -3.71 -14.00 54.34
C GLU A 1174 -2.64 -14.63 55.23
N ASP A 1175 -2.93 -14.87 56.51
CA ASP A 1175 -2.02 -15.57 57.43
C ASP A 1175 -1.75 -17.01 56.98
N SER A 1176 -2.77 -17.71 56.46
CA SER A 1176 -2.59 -19.03 55.83
C SER A 1176 -1.63 -18.96 54.63
N TRP A 1177 -1.72 -17.93 53.80
CA TRP A 1177 -0.82 -17.72 52.65
C TRP A 1177 0.61 -17.33 53.04
N ARG A 1178 0.79 -16.65 54.18
CA ARG A 1178 2.12 -16.31 54.72
C ARG A 1178 2.81 -17.50 55.40
N ALA A 1179 2.11 -18.60 55.65
CA ALA A 1179 2.67 -19.77 56.29
C ALA A 1179 3.48 -20.63 55.28
N PRO A 1180 4.79 -20.84 55.49
CA PRO A 1180 5.65 -21.52 54.51
C PRO A 1180 5.21 -22.97 54.29
N GLY A 1181 5.05 -23.37 53.02
CA GLY A 1181 4.61 -24.70 52.60
C GLY A 1181 3.11 -24.81 52.32
N TRP A 1182 2.28 -23.83 52.73
CA TRP A 1182 0.87 -23.76 52.33
C TRP A 1182 0.73 -23.54 50.81
N ASP A 1183 1.55 -22.65 50.28
CA ASP A 1183 1.74 -22.36 48.85
C ASP A 1183 1.99 -23.64 48.04
N MET A 1184 2.93 -24.49 48.49
CA MET A 1184 3.26 -25.77 47.84
C MET A 1184 2.07 -26.74 47.88
N HIS A 1185 1.30 -26.78 48.96
CA HIS A 1185 0.10 -27.61 49.03
C HIS A 1185 -1.01 -27.13 48.08
N VAL A 1186 -1.18 -25.82 47.92
CA VAL A 1186 -2.13 -25.22 46.96
C VAL A 1186 -1.69 -25.48 45.52
N ALA A 1187 -0.41 -25.21 45.19
CA ALA A 1187 0.16 -25.43 43.86
C ALA A 1187 0.04 -26.90 43.41
N TYR A 1188 0.16 -27.86 44.34
CA TYR A 1188 -0.06 -29.28 44.04
C TYR A 1188 -1.54 -29.66 43.87
N THR A 1189 -2.45 -29.10 44.67
CA THR A 1189 -3.86 -29.53 44.67
C THR A 1189 -4.75 -28.82 43.65
N VAL A 1190 -4.45 -27.58 43.27
CA VAL A 1190 -5.25 -26.83 42.27
C VAL A 1190 -5.27 -27.53 40.90
N PRO A 1191 -4.16 -28.05 40.34
CA PRO A 1191 -4.17 -28.81 39.08
C PRO A 1191 -5.00 -30.10 39.10
N LEU A 1192 -5.40 -30.61 40.27
CA LEU A 1192 -6.27 -31.79 40.42
C LEU A 1192 -7.76 -31.41 40.41
N VAL A 1193 -8.10 -30.12 40.52
CA VAL A 1193 -9.47 -29.58 40.50
C VAL A 1193 -9.90 -29.29 39.05
N VAL A 1194 -11.19 -29.51 38.76
CA VAL A 1194 -11.87 -29.18 37.49
C VAL A 1194 -12.83 -28.00 37.65
N LYS A 1195 -13.52 -27.91 38.80
CA LYS A 1195 -14.35 -26.76 39.18
C LYS A 1195 -14.27 -26.52 40.69
N MET A 1196 -14.27 -25.27 41.11
CA MET A 1196 -14.46 -24.87 42.51
C MET A 1196 -15.60 -23.86 42.66
N GLU A 1197 -16.32 -23.94 43.77
CA GLU A 1197 -17.46 -23.08 44.14
C GLU A 1197 -17.37 -22.76 45.64
N SER A 1198 -17.84 -21.59 46.06
CA SER A 1198 -17.70 -21.12 47.45
C SER A 1198 -18.87 -20.22 47.85
N ASN A 1199 -19.69 -20.64 48.80
CA ASN A 1199 -20.83 -19.88 49.33
C ASN A 1199 -20.57 -19.48 50.80
N ILE A 1200 -20.95 -18.25 51.16
CA ILE A 1200 -20.92 -17.71 52.52
C ILE A 1200 -22.31 -17.87 53.13
N LEU A 1201 -22.38 -18.42 54.36
CA LEU A 1201 -23.62 -18.86 54.99
C LEU A 1201 -23.76 -18.32 56.43
N ILE A 1202 -25.02 -18.12 56.86
CA ILE A 1202 -25.39 -17.83 58.26
C ILE A 1202 -26.22 -19.01 58.80
N PRO A 1203 -25.99 -19.48 60.04
CA PRO A 1203 -26.77 -20.56 60.63
C PRO A 1203 -28.21 -20.16 60.91
N THR A 1204 -29.16 -21.09 60.72
CA THR A 1204 -30.58 -20.86 61.02
C THR A 1204 -30.87 -21.01 62.51
N ALA A 1205 -32.03 -20.53 62.97
CA ALA A 1205 -32.43 -20.51 64.38
C ALA A 1205 -32.45 -21.89 65.08
N PHE A 1206 -32.57 -22.98 64.32
CA PHE A 1206 -32.58 -24.38 64.80
C PHE A 1206 -31.32 -25.17 64.42
N SER A 1207 -30.30 -24.50 63.88
CA SER A 1207 -29.00 -25.11 63.56
C SER A 1207 -28.21 -25.44 64.82
N LYS A 1208 -27.62 -26.64 64.90
CA LYS A 1208 -26.72 -27.03 66.02
C LYS A 1208 -25.28 -26.54 65.80
N MET A 1209 -25.10 -25.57 64.90
CA MET A 1209 -23.86 -24.95 64.46
C MET A 1209 -24.01 -23.42 64.55
N GLN A 1210 -24.29 -22.92 65.76
CA GLN A 1210 -24.48 -21.50 66.09
C GLN A 1210 -23.29 -20.89 66.84
#